data_AF-E9BES3-F1
#
_entry.id   AF-E9BES3-F1
#
_cell.length_a   1.000
_cell.length_b   1.000
_cell.length_c   1.000
_cell.angle_alpha   90.00
_cell.angle_beta   90.00
_cell.angle_gamma   90.00
#
_symmetry.space_group_name_H-M   'P 1'
#
loop_
_entity.id
_entity.type
_entity.pdbx_description
1 polymer ?
#
loop_
_entity_poly.entity_id
_entity_poly.type
_entity_poly.pdbx_seq_one_letter_code
_entity_poly.pdbx_strand_id
1 'polypeptide(L)'
;MFDEFREDSVEPLPMDASKSSSTPWVNWGPSIDGEATPCFKGGFLYRIIDSKKKVWALYNDTFVYEMHATFIFGPVSNMEPITASLSASESGGEVDDKNRVVASVEGNELTISMVVYPMETIEFARGDKSKYRCHFDGKPLSKEYLQRETALANAELERNKVTLARFIHTSTDPEDVLALCKKHRLTFIDPSFPPGQHSLDGDRGLIAPSGWRRPEAYLPLALKGQIRLFRHRVTPSATQRGELGNSWVVSAMAALAEHPDYIKDMFRHPISSEETQRDEAVGAYRAWLNKDGLWSSVLVDSYLPVVGKQQRYARSANGPCEMWVSYLEKVYAKRYHSYSNIAGGDPLFAIRDFTGFPTARLDVRFRECVTDPVKSDMFFLRMVRDYESGHLVLLSTPGSGDPRSAHSTYKEKGIFVGYAYSVLEARAIELPTLRRKKVPPLRLLRLRNAWEAATKWSGRWSDDSPMWQAHPEACVAFPQHSGNDGTFIMEWSEVLEIFVGCGVVFNHFGYADYRIPFEFRGSVPDLCLEIHVTEPTTLTLILSQPDSKGTVRESEDYNPVMISIAGASSATTSPVSQNGSKRSSGTSSHSMMTASTQLVARDYSLLVNSSADAETPSKSFTFLQGRDISAIYTFVPEQSPYLAVPRLLVQQSSGSNGTRASSAAATSASNSAVTCPCVLGVLSQLAFTPNGQAHVRLRKLPANSLVFDNYLSFANDSVEVEKTFYVKRSATGVAERSASELQ
;
A
#
# COMPACT_ATOMS: atom_id res chain seq x y z
N MET A 1 10.67 -16.08 23.87
CA MET A 1 10.71 -15.00 22.86
C MET A 1 9.86 -13.88 23.42
N PHE A 2 10.30 -12.63 23.37
CA PHE A 2 9.49 -11.51 23.86
C PHE A 2 8.35 -11.23 22.87
N ASP A 3 7.11 -11.20 23.34
CA ASP A 3 5.93 -10.90 22.53
C ASP A 3 5.83 -9.39 22.29
N GLU A 4 6.46 -8.93 21.21
CA GLU A 4 6.55 -7.51 20.84
C GLU A 4 5.18 -6.82 20.75
N PHE A 5 4.18 -7.52 20.22
CA PHE A 5 2.86 -6.96 19.89
C PHE A 5 1.75 -7.36 20.87
N ARG A 6 2.10 -8.07 21.95
CA ARG A 6 1.18 -8.49 23.02
C ARG A 6 0.06 -9.42 22.51
N GLU A 7 0.35 -10.22 21.49
CA GLU A 7 -0.55 -11.19 20.88
C GLU A 7 -0.92 -12.34 21.86
N ASP A 8 0.00 -12.76 22.72
CA ASP A 8 -0.21 -13.85 23.70
C ASP A 8 -1.19 -13.45 24.82
N SER A 9 -1.37 -12.13 25.02
CA SER A 9 -2.28 -11.55 26.01
C SER A 9 -3.68 -11.26 25.46
N VAL A 10 -3.97 -11.67 24.22
CA VAL A 10 -5.28 -11.50 23.60
C VAL A 10 -6.26 -12.48 24.25
N GLU A 11 -7.21 -11.94 25.01
CA GLU A 11 -8.34 -12.72 25.51
C GLU A 11 -9.45 -12.70 24.45
N PRO A 12 -10.34 -13.71 24.36
CA PRO A 12 -11.56 -13.58 23.58
C PRO A 12 -12.29 -12.30 23.97
N LEU A 13 -12.83 -11.56 22.98
CA LEU A 13 -13.75 -10.48 23.32
C LEU A 13 -14.88 -11.11 24.15
N PRO A 14 -15.30 -10.50 25.28
CA PRO A 14 -16.41 -11.03 26.07
C PRO A 14 -17.54 -11.32 25.10
N MET A 15 -17.92 -12.62 24.96
CA MET A 15 -18.60 -13.19 23.79
C MET A 15 -19.39 -12.12 23.06
N ASP A 16 -19.09 -11.92 21.78
CA ASP A 16 -19.95 -11.14 20.89
C ASP A 16 -21.39 -11.63 21.08
N ALA A 17 -22.18 -10.93 21.90
CA ALA A 17 -23.63 -11.05 21.90
C ALA A 17 -24.19 -10.66 20.52
N SER A 18 -23.33 -10.16 19.63
CA SER A 18 -23.52 -9.76 18.23
C SER A 18 -22.98 -10.74 17.17
N LYS A 19 -22.38 -11.87 17.54
CA LYS A 19 -21.94 -12.92 16.58
C LYS A 19 -22.26 -14.33 17.09
N SER A 20 -23.39 -14.49 17.79
CA SER A 20 -24.18 -15.69 17.50
C SER A 20 -24.55 -15.62 16.01
N SER A 21 -24.61 -16.74 15.31
CA SER A 21 -25.07 -16.80 13.91
C SER A 21 -26.53 -16.37 13.71
N SER A 22 -27.13 -15.64 14.65
CA SER A 22 -28.56 -15.29 14.72
C SER A 22 -28.86 -13.82 15.04
N THR A 23 -27.87 -12.94 15.22
CA THR A 23 -28.15 -11.51 15.43
C THR A 23 -28.40 -10.79 14.11
N PRO A 24 -29.42 -9.91 14.02
CA PRO A 24 -29.79 -9.32 12.74
C PRO A 24 -28.88 -8.15 12.30
N TRP A 25 -28.10 -7.54 13.21
CA TRP A 25 -27.22 -6.39 12.94
C TRP A 25 -25.76 -6.79 12.62
N VAL A 26 -25.04 -5.88 11.96
CA VAL A 26 -23.66 -6.10 11.46
C VAL A 26 -22.60 -5.48 12.37
N ASN A 27 -22.90 -4.38 13.07
CA ASN A 27 -21.93 -3.69 13.94
C ASN A 27 -22.17 -4.03 15.42
N TRP A 28 -22.08 -3.03 16.30
CA TRP A 28 -22.04 -3.19 17.76
C TRP A 28 -23.35 -3.64 18.40
N GLY A 29 -24.46 -3.57 17.67
CA GLY A 29 -25.78 -3.85 18.21
C GLY A 29 -26.33 -2.75 19.12
N PRO A 30 -27.60 -2.89 19.52
CA PRO A 30 -28.26 -1.93 20.41
C PRO A 30 -27.66 -1.97 21.82
N SER A 31 -27.68 -0.83 22.51
CA SER A 31 -27.24 -0.75 23.92
C SER A 31 -28.32 -1.22 24.91
N ILE A 32 -29.46 -1.69 24.42
CA ILE A 32 -30.56 -2.22 25.23
C ILE A 32 -30.95 -3.59 24.70
N ASP A 33 -31.38 -4.47 25.61
CA ASP A 33 -31.95 -5.76 25.26
C ASP A 33 -33.38 -5.62 24.75
N GLY A 34 -33.78 -6.46 23.80
CA GLY A 34 -35.16 -6.49 23.31
C GLY A 34 -35.32 -7.27 22.01
N GLU A 35 -36.56 -7.44 21.57
CA GLU A 35 -36.86 -7.98 20.26
C GLU A 35 -36.45 -6.95 19.19
N ALA A 36 -35.49 -7.31 18.34
CA ALA A 36 -34.99 -6.46 17.28
C ALA A 36 -35.67 -6.78 15.94
N THR A 37 -36.31 -5.78 15.32
CA THR A 37 -36.91 -5.89 13.99
C THR A 37 -36.26 -4.90 13.03
N PRO A 38 -35.78 -5.32 11.84
CA PRO A 38 -35.24 -4.39 10.85
C PRO A 38 -36.32 -3.45 10.30
N CYS A 39 -35.98 -2.17 10.18
CA CYS A 39 -36.84 -1.13 9.60
C CYS A 39 -36.64 -0.98 8.08
N PHE A 40 -35.47 -1.35 7.56
CA PHE A 40 -35.17 -1.40 6.12
C PHE A 40 -34.88 -2.84 5.66
N LYS A 41 -35.09 -3.08 4.36
CA LYS A 41 -34.76 -4.37 3.74
C LYS A 41 -33.24 -4.52 3.69
N GLY A 42 -32.69 -5.46 4.46
CA GLY A 42 -31.25 -5.72 4.53
C GLY A 42 -30.52 -5.16 5.76
N GLY A 43 -31.23 -4.58 6.73
CA GLY A 43 -30.61 -4.07 7.96
C GLY A 43 -30.54 -2.54 7.99
N PHE A 44 -29.54 -1.93 8.63
CA PHE A 44 -29.31 -0.46 8.78
C PHE A 44 -30.00 0.25 9.95
N LEU A 45 -31.29 0.02 10.18
CA LEU A 45 -32.01 0.56 11.35
C LEU A 45 -32.85 -0.54 11.95
N TYR A 46 -32.78 -0.69 13.27
CA TYR A 46 -33.51 -1.72 14.00
C TYR A 46 -34.41 -1.08 15.04
N ARG A 47 -35.68 -1.48 15.05
CA ARG A 47 -36.59 -1.21 16.16
C ARG A 47 -36.36 -2.26 17.23
N ILE A 48 -36.12 -1.81 18.46
CA ILE A 48 -35.89 -2.66 19.62
C ILE A 48 -37.05 -2.49 20.60
N ILE A 49 -37.69 -3.59 20.98
CA ILE A 49 -38.80 -3.59 21.93
C ILE A 49 -38.43 -4.45 23.14
N ASP A 50 -38.20 -3.80 24.29
CA ASP A 50 -38.06 -4.48 25.58
C ASP A 50 -39.46 -4.64 26.18
N SER A 51 -40.06 -5.83 26.03
CA SER A 51 -41.40 -6.11 26.58
C SER A 51 -41.45 -6.12 28.11
N LYS A 52 -40.32 -6.34 28.80
CA LYS A 52 -40.28 -6.35 30.26
C LYS A 52 -40.30 -4.92 30.81
N LYS A 53 -39.52 -4.03 30.21
CA LYS A 53 -39.46 -2.61 30.59
C LYS A 53 -40.52 -1.76 29.87
N LYS A 54 -41.22 -2.35 28.90
CA LYS A 54 -42.15 -1.68 27.97
C LYS A 54 -41.50 -0.52 27.23
N VAL A 55 -40.21 -0.63 26.90
CA VAL A 55 -39.43 0.43 26.25
C VAL A 55 -39.29 0.14 24.76
N TRP A 56 -39.49 1.19 23.96
CA TRP A 56 -39.29 1.19 22.52
C TRP A 56 -38.09 2.05 22.18
N ALA A 57 -37.17 1.49 21.40
CA ALA A 57 -35.99 2.18 20.93
C ALA A 57 -35.73 1.92 19.45
N LEU A 58 -34.85 2.75 18.90
CA LEU A 58 -34.25 2.56 17.59
C LEU A 58 -32.75 2.46 17.73
N TYR A 59 -32.14 1.53 16.99
CA TYR A 59 -30.69 1.38 16.86
C TYR A 59 -30.28 1.59 15.40
N ASN A 60 -29.44 2.60 15.16
CA ASN A 60 -28.84 2.86 13.85
C ASN A 60 -27.55 2.05 13.72
N ASP A 61 -27.58 1.03 12.86
CA ASP A 61 -26.47 0.11 12.58
C ASP A 61 -25.63 0.59 11.38
N THR A 62 -25.55 1.90 11.14
CA THR A 62 -24.75 2.50 10.08
C THR A 62 -23.69 3.44 10.62
N PHE A 63 -22.69 3.76 9.79
CA PHE A 63 -21.63 4.73 10.10
C PHE A 63 -21.68 5.99 9.21
N VAL A 64 -22.51 6.02 8.17
CA VAL A 64 -22.56 7.10 7.16
C VAL A 64 -23.92 7.80 7.04
N TYR A 65 -24.93 7.28 7.74
CA TYR A 65 -26.29 7.82 7.66
C TYR A 65 -26.78 8.22 9.05
N GLU A 66 -27.45 9.36 9.12
CA GLU A 66 -28.36 9.69 10.20
C GLU A 66 -29.76 9.20 9.81
N MET A 67 -30.41 8.48 10.73
CA MET A 67 -31.69 7.84 10.48
C MET A 67 -32.81 8.70 11.05
N HIS A 68 -33.64 9.23 10.17
CA HIS A 68 -34.83 9.99 10.49
C HIS A 68 -35.99 9.00 10.60
N ALA A 69 -36.73 9.04 11.70
CA ALA A 69 -37.82 8.12 11.95
C ALA A 69 -39.02 8.84 12.55
N THR A 70 -40.21 8.52 12.04
CA THR A 70 -41.48 9.02 12.57
C THR A 70 -42.40 7.86 12.88
N PHE A 71 -43.00 7.85 14.07
CA PHE A 71 -44.02 6.91 14.50
C PHE A 71 -45.31 7.65 14.79
N ILE A 72 -46.44 7.13 14.32
CA ILE A 72 -47.77 7.67 14.54
C ILE A 72 -48.62 6.59 15.20
N PHE A 73 -49.05 6.85 16.44
CA PHE A 73 -49.87 5.97 17.24
C PHE A 73 -51.31 6.47 17.30
N GLY A 74 -52.27 5.55 17.16
CA GLY A 74 -53.69 5.90 17.18
C GLY A 74 -54.23 6.27 18.57
N PRO A 75 -55.47 6.79 18.65
CA PRO A 75 -56.08 7.34 19.87
C PRO A 75 -56.21 6.37 21.05
N VAL A 76 -56.16 5.07 20.78
CA VAL A 76 -56.37 4.00 21.76
C VAL A 76 -55.03 3.46 22.29
N SER A 77 -53.89 3.99 21.81
CA SER A 77 -52.58 3.55 22.29
C SER A 77 -52.28 4.11 23.68
N ASN A 78 -51.63 3.31 24.53
CA ASN A 78 -51.10 3.75 25.82
C ASN A 78 -49.62 4.14 25.73
N MET A 79 -49.20 4.64 24.56
CA MET A 79 -47.82 5.01 24.31
C MET A 79 -47.51 6.39 24.91
N GLU A 80 -46.41 6.49 25.63
CA GLU A 80 -45.91 7.71 26.26
C GLU A 80 -44.48 8.02 25.77
N PRO A 81 -44.17 9.26 25.36
CA PRO A 81 -42.82 9.63 24.92
C PRO A 81 -41.83 9.69 26.11
N ILE A 82 -40.61 9.17 25.94
CA ILE A 82 -39.61 9.05 27.03
C ILE A 82 -38.81 10.35 27.26
N THR A 83 -38.46 11.06 26.19
CA THR A 83 -37.56 12.24 26.23
C THR A 83 -37.92 13.19 25.09
N ALA A 84 -39.19 13.61 25.03
CA ALA A 84 -39.62 14.65 24.10
C ALA A 84 -39.65 16.00 24.82
N SER A 85 -38.98 17.03 24.29
CA SER A 85 -39.42 18.40 24.64
C SER A 85 -40.76 18.60 23.95
N LEU A 86 -41.83 18.69 24.73
CA LEU A 86 -43.19 18.94 24.24
C LEU A 86 -43.25 20.34 23.60
N SER A 87 -43.22 20.42 22.27
CA SER A 87 -43.51 21.67 21.56
C SER A 87 -45.01 21.76 21.31
N ALA A 88 -45.68 22.66 22.02
CA ALA A 88 -47.03 23.07 21.69
C ALA A 88 -46.96 24.10 20.53
N SER A 89 -46.94 23.65 19.28
CA SER A 89 -47.20 24.52 18.12
C SER A 89 -47.94 23.77 17.02
N GLU A 90 -48.97 24.42 16.47
CA GLU A 90 -49.87 23.93 15.40
C GLU A 90 -49.22 23.82 14.01
N SER A 91 -47.90 23.77 13.94
CA SER A 91 -47.13 23.51 12.74
C SER A 91 -45.90 22.69 13.12
N GLY A 92 -45.76 21.52 12.49
CA GLY A 92 -44.79 20.48 12.83
C GLY A 92 -43.41 21.02 13.21
N GLY A 93 -43.04 20.81 14.47
CA GLY A 93 -41.73 21.17 14.97
C GLY A 93 -40.65 20.38 14.24
N GLU A 94 -39.74 21.08 13.56
CA GLU A 94 -38.55 20.47 12.98
C GLU A 94 -37.70 19.82 14.08
N VAL A 95 -37.24 18.60 13.82
CA VAL A 95 -36.27 17.92 14.69
C VAL A 95 -34.91 18.59 14.48
N ASP A 96 -34.44 19.34 15.48
CA ASP A 96 -33.10 19.95 15.51
C ASP A 96 -32.18 19.19 16.50
N ASP A 97 -30.88 19.37 16.39
CA ASP A 97 -29.79 18.70 17.14
C ASP A 97 -29.96 18.76 18.68
N LYS A 98 -30.71 19.75 19.18
CA LYS A 98 -31.02 19.94 20.60
C LYS A 98 -32.20 19.10 21.10
N ASN A 99 -33.11 18.72 20.21
CA ASN A 99 -34.34 18.00 20.56
C ASN A 99 -34.54 16.82 19.62
N ARG A 100 -33.67 15.82 19.77
CA ARG A 100 -33.55 14.67 18.86
C ARG A 100 -34.76 13.74 18.83
N VAL A 101 -35.69 13.90 19.77
CA VAL A 101 -36.99 13.22 19.81
C VAL A 101 -38.03 14.31 20.08
N VAL A 102 -38.96 14.48 19.15
CA VAL A 102 -40.06 15.45 19.23
C VAL A 102 -41.35 14.66 19.22
N ALA A 103 -42.24 14.95 20.17
CA ALA A 103 -43.57 14.38 20.21
C ALA A 103 -44.62 15.47 20.05
N SER A 104 -45.61 15.23 19.20
CA SER A 104 -46.78 16.10 19.00
C SER A 104 -48.06 15.26 19.03
N VAL A 105 -49.18 15.89 19.40
CA VAL A 105 -50.51 15.27 19.37
C VAL A 105 -51.38 16.07 18.41
N GLU A 106 -51.80 15.45 17.31
CA GLU A 106 -52.68 16.05 16.30
C GLU A 106 -53.92 15.17 16.15
N GLY A 107 -55.13 15.72 16.33
CA GLY A 107 -56.38 15.00 16.05
C GLY A 107 -56.55 13.67 16.80
N ASN A 108 -56.07 13.58 18.06
CA ASN A 108 -55.98 12.37 18.90
C ASN A 108 -54.96 11.30 18.46
N GLU A 109 -54.08 11.58 17.50
CA GLU A 109 -52.93 10.71 17.20
C GLU A 109 -51.66 11.25 17.84
N LEU A 110 -50.87 10.37 18.46
CA LEU A 110 -49.54 10.71 19.00
C LEU A 110 -48.49 10.47 17.92
N THR A 111 -47.82 11.53 17.50
CA THR A 111 -46.70 11.48 16.56
C THR A 111 -45.38 11.68 17.29
N ILE A 112 -44.41 10.80 17.07
CA ILE A 112 -43.06 10.91 17.61
C ILE A 112 -42.07 10.86 16.45
N SER A 113 -41.35 11.95 16.23
CA SER A 113 -40.30 12.08 15.22
C SER A 113 -38.92 12.15 15.88
N MET A 114 -37.91 11.54 15.29
CA MET A 114 -36.57 11.49 15.88
C MET A 114 -35.45 11.32 14.85
N VAL A 115 -34.24 11.71 15.26
CA VAL A 115 -32.99 11.49 14.51
C VAL A 115 -32.03 10.60 15.31
N VAL A 116 -31.71 9.44 14.75
CA VAL A 116 -30.80 8.45 15.34
C VAL A 116 -29.48 8.47 14.58
N TYR A 117 -28.42 8.97 15.20
CA TYR A 117 -27.08 9.06 14.60
C TYR A 117 -26.39 7.70 14.54
N PRO A 118 -25.32 7.58 13.74
CA PRO A 118 -24.52 6.37 13.62
C PRO A 118 -24.23 5.65 14.94
N MET A 119 -24.53 4.35 14.98
CA MET A 119 -24.15 3.43 16.05
C MET A 119 -24.74 3.77 17.42
N GLU A 120 -25.80 4.59 17.44
CA GLU A 120 -26.52 4.97 18.65
C GLU A 120 -27.83 4.20 18.79
N THR A 121 -28.25 4.02 20.05
CA THR A 121 -29.58 3.55 20.41
C THR A 121 -30.31 4.68 21.10
N ILE A 122 -31.51 5.02 20.63
CA ILE A 122 -32.38 6.02 21.25
C ILE A 122 -33.66 5.36 21.70
N GLU A 123 -33.94 5.44 22.99
CA GLU A 123 -35.26 5.17 23.57
C GLU A 123 -36.20 6.34 23.24
N PHE A 124 -37.38 6.07 22.70
CA PHE A 124 -38.31 7.13 22.27
C PHE A 124 -39.70 7.03 22.90
N ALA A 125 -40.17 5.84 23.27
CA ALA A 125 -41.49 5.68 23.86
C ALA A 125 -41.58 4.51 24.85
N ARG A 126 -42.49 4.62 25.84
CA ARG A 126 -42.91 3.54 26.73
C ARG A 126 -44.37 3.18 26.45
N GLY A 127 -44.70 1.90 26.49
CA GLY A 127 -46.08 1.45 26.33
C GLY A 127 -46.20 0.06 25.76
N ASP A 128 -47.44 -0.43 25.69
CA ASP A 128 -47.74 -1.76 25.17
C ASP A 128 -47.79 -1.75 23.64
N LYS A 129 -47.61 -2.94 23.05
CA LYS A 129 -47.65 -3.10 21.60
C LYS A 129 -49.01 -2.69 21.04
N SER A 130 -49.01 -1.59 20.29
CA SER A 130 -50.21 -1.00 19.67
C SER A 130 -50.05 -0.95 18.14
N LYS A 131 -51.15 -0.69 17.43
CA LYS A 131 -51.09 -0.41 15.98
C LYS A 131 -50.52 0.98 15.76
N TYR A 132 -49.55 1.09 14.85
CA TYR A 132 -48.91 2.35 14.50
C TYR A 132 -48.63 2.42 13.00
N ARG A 133 -48.38 3.63 12.51
CA ARG A 133 -47.77 3.91 11.21
C ARG A 133 -46.35 4.40 11.44
N CYS A 134 -45.43 4.10 10.53
CA CYS A 134 -44.05 4.59 10.63
C CYS A 134 -43.49 5.00 9.27
N HIS A 135 -42.58 5.96 9.29
CA HIS A 135 -41.78 6.39 8.16
C HIS A 135 -40.31 6.45 8.58
N PHE A 136 -39.42 5.97 7.71
CA PHE A 136 -37.98 5.96 7.94
C PHE A 136 -37.28 6.52 6.72
N ASP A 137 -36.29 7.38 6.95
CA ASP A 137 -35.46 7.98 5.92
C ASP A 137 -33.99 8.02 6.38
N GLY A 138 -33.07 7.60 5.52
CA GLY A 138 -31.64 7.56 5.82
C GLY A 138 -30.94 8.68 5.07
N LYS A 139 -30.50 9.72 5.78
CA LYS A 139 -29.84 10.89 5.18
C LYS A 139 -28.33 10.83 5.41
N PRO A 140 -27.50 11.32 4.47
CA PRO A 140 -26.08 11.53 4.73
C PRO A 140 -25.88 12.38 5.99
N LEU A 141 -24.78 12.16 6.70
CA LEU A 141 -24.48 12.91 7.92
C LEU A 141 -24.50 14.42 7.68
N SER A 142 -25.30 15.13 8.48
CA SER A 142 -25.37 16.58 8.48
C SER A 142 -24.02 17.22 8.85
N LYS A 143 -23.79 18.44 8.36
CA LYS A 143 -22.57 19.19 8.70
C LYS A 143 -22.54 19.52 10.18
N GLU A 144 -23.71 19.78 10.75
CA GLU A 144 -23.97 20.10 12.15
C GLU A 144 -23.54 18.94 13.06
N TYR A 145 -24.00 17.71 12.76
CA TYR A 145 -23.56 16.50 13.46
C TYR A 145 -22.03 16.34 13.43
N LEU A 146 -21.43 16.43 12.24
CA LEU A 146 -19.99 16.28 12.07
C LEU A 146 -19.20 17.33 12.85
N GLN A 147 -19.67 18.59 12.85
CA GLN A 147 -19.06 19.69 13.62
C GLN A 147 -19.16 19.44 15.12
N ARG A 148 -20.32 19.00 15.61
CA ARG A 148 -20.54 18.67 17.03
C ARG A 148 -19.63 17.54 17.50
N GLU A 149 -19.57 16.43 16.77
CA GLU A 149 -18.71 15.30 17.10
C GLU A 149 -17.24 15.69 17.09
N THR A 150 -16.85 16.53 16.12
CA THR A 150 -15.51 17.10 16.02
C THR A 150 -15.18 17.98 17.22
N ALA A 151 -16.10 18.86 17.65
CA ALA A 151 -15.92 19.71 18.82
C ALA A 151 -15.73 18.91 20.11
N LEU A 152 -16.53 17.85 20.30
CA LEU A 152 -16.40 16.93 21.45
C LEU A 152 -15.07 16.19 21.45
N ALA A 153 -14.64 15.69 20.29
CA ALA A 153 -13.34 15.04 20.14
C ALA A 153 -12.17 15.99 20.44
N ASN A 154 -12.26 17.23 19.94
CA ASN A 154 -11.22 18.23 20.13
C ASN A 154 -11.04 18.64 21.59
N ALA A 155 -12.10 18.63 22.42
CA ALA A 155 -11.99 19.01 23.82
C ALA A 155 -11.05 18.09 24.64
N GLU A 156 -10.99 16.79 24.35
CA GLU A 156 -10.02 15.88 24.97
C GLU A 156 -8.61 16.10 24.41
N LEU A 157 -8.50 16.19 23.09
CA LEU A 157 -7.24 16.45 22.41
C LEU A 157 -6.56 17.73 22.91
N GLU A 158 -7.29 18.84 23.03
CA GLU A 158 -6.76 20.11 23.50
C GLU A 158 -6.26 20.04 24.94
N ARG A 159 -6.93 19.29 25.83
CA ARG A 159 -6.44 19.05 27.20
C ARG A 159 -5.10 18.31 27.19
N ASN A 160 -4.95 17.32 26.32
CA ASN A 160 -3.71 16.57 26.17
C ASN A 160 -2.60 17.44 25.56
N LYS A 161 -2.91 18.28 24.56
CA LYS A 161 -1.97 19.26 23.99
C LYS A 161 -1.47 20.25 25.04
N VAL A 162 -2.36 20.84 25.84
CA VAL A 162 -1.99 21.78 26.91
C VAL A 162 -1.11 21.10 27.95
N THR A 163 -1.40 19.85 28.30
CA THR A 163 -0.59 19.08 29.24
C THR A 163 0.82 18.83 28.68
N LEU A 164 0.90 18.40 27.42
CA LEU A 164 2.16 18.11 26.73
C LEU A 164 3.02 19.38 26.53
N ALA A 165 2.39 20.50 26.17
CA ALA A 165 3.06 21.78 25.95
C ALA A 165 3.79 22.32 27.18
N ARG A 166 3.45 21.86 28.40
CA ARG A 166 4.18 22.22 29.63
C ARG A 166 5.58 21.61 29.70
N PHE A 167 5.85 20.55 28.92
CA PHE A 167 7.10 19.81 28.91
C PHE A 167 7.91 20.01 27.62
N ILE A 168 7.27 20.39 26.52
CA ILE A 168 7.95 20.64 25.25
C ILE A 168 8.62 22.02 25.28
N HIS A 169 9.95 22.04 25.27
CA HIS A 169 10.76 23.27 25.32
C HIS A 169 11.22 23.74 23.92
N THR A 170 10.33 23.70 22.93
CA THR A 170 10.49 24.08 21.48
C THR A 170 10.84 22.98 20.47
N SER A 171 11.15 21.74 20.88
CA SER A 171 11.41 20.68 19.89
C SER A 171 10.14 20.31 19.11
N THR A 172 10.28 20.26 17.78
CA THR A 172 9.27 19.78 16.83
C THR A 172 9.58 18.39 16.28
N ASP A 173 10.69 17.78 16.74
CA ASP A 173 11.07 16.42 16.35
C ASP A 173 10.14 15.40 17.06
N PRO A 174 9.41 14.55 16.32
CA PRO A 174 8.59 13.50 16.91
C PRO A 174 9.33 12.57 17.88
N GLU A 175 10.60 12.24 17.64
CA GLU A 175 11.36 11.33 18.53
C GLU A 175 11.71 12.00 19.87
N ASP A 176 12.04 13.30 19.87
CA ASP A 176 12.26 14.08 21.10
C ASP A 176 10.97 14.17 21.94
N VAL A 177 9.85 14.48 21.27
CA VAL A 177 8.53 14.55 21.92
C VAL A 177 8.14 13.18 22.48
N LEU A 178 8.40 12.10 21.76
CA LEU A 178 8.17 10.73 22.24
C LEU A 178 8.99 10.41 23.49
N ALA A 179 10.28 10.77 23.50
CA ALA A 179 11.14 10.56 24.66
C ALA A 179 10.61 11.29 25.91
N LEU A 180 10.14 12.53 25.76
CA LEU A 180 9.48 13.29 26.83
C LEU A 180 8.18 12.61 27.30
N CYS A 181 7.36 12.15 26.36
CA CYS A 181 6.12 11.44 26.67
C CYS A 181 6.39 10.16 27.47
N LYS A 182 7.37 9.35 27.07
CA LYS A 182 7.81 8.15 27.81
C LYS A 182 8.28 8.50 29.22
N LYS A 183 9.13 9.53 29.35
CA LYS A 183 9.71 9.96 30.63
C LYS A 183 8.64 10.44 31.62
N HIS A 184 7.67 11.21 31.14
CA HIS A 184 6.65 11.84 31.99
C HIS A 184 5.29 11.12 31.97
N ARG A 185 5.20 9.97 31.27
CA ARG A 185 3.96 9.19 31.06
C ARG A 185 2.83 10.04 30.48
N LEU A 186 3.16 10.87 29.51
CA LEU A 186 2.21 11.73 28.79
C LEU A 186 1.68 10.99 27.56
N THR A 187 0.51 11.41 27.09
CA THR A 187 -0.01 10.95 25.79
C THR A 187 0.82 11.60 24.68
N PHE A 188 1.40 10.77 23.81
CA PHE A 188 2.08 11.24 22.62
C PHE A 188 1.09 11.87 21.65
N ILE A 189 1.44 13.06 21.15
CA ILE A 189 0.76 13.76 20.07
C ILE A 189 1.85 14.08 19.06
N ASP A 190 1.65 13.66 17.82
CA ASP A 190 2.64 13.81 16.76
C ASP A 190 2.76 15.29 16.35
N PRO A 191 3.91 15.95 16.59
CA PRO A 191 4.07 17.36 16.23
C PRO A 191 4.13 17.57 14.71
N SER A 192 4.50 16.55 13.94
CA SER A 192 4.69 16.62 12.48
C SER A 192 3.47 16.17 11.68
N PHE A 193 2.51 15.52 12.33
CA PHE A 193 1.23 15.11 11.73
C PHE A 193 0.10 15.21 12.77
N PRO A 194 -0.16 16.42 13.28
CA PRO A 194 -1.05 16.60 14.43
C PRO A 194 -2.49 16.24 14.10
N PRO A 195 -3.28 15.75 15.07
CA PRO A 195 -4.69 15.47 14.84
C PRO A 195 -5.46 16.76 14.53
N GLY A 196 -6.02 16.86 13.33
CA GLY A 196 -6.69 18.07 12.85
C GLY A 196 -6.93 18.07 11.33
N GLN A 197 -7.52 19.16 10.83
CA GLN A 197 -7.89 19.29 9.42
C GLN A 197 -6.65 19.30 8.49
N HIS A 198 -5.57 19.97 8.89
CA HIS A 198 -4.28 19.95 8.19
C HIS A 198 -3.81 18.52 7.83
N SER A 199 -3.93 17.56 8.75
CA SER A 199 -3.53 16.17 8.49
C SER A 199 -4.53 15.41 7.61
N LEU A 200 -5.79 15.86 7.53
CA LEU A 200 -6.78 15.31 6.62
C LEU A 200 -6.51 15.76 5.18
N ASP A 201 -6.38 17.06 4.94
CA ASP A 201 -6.33 17.60 3.58
C ASP A 201 -5.44 18.83 3.39
N GLY A 202 -4.52 19.11 4.31
CA GLY A 202 -3.68 20.30 4.25
C GLY A 202 -4.49 21.60 4.30
N ASP A 203 -5.64 21.58 4.99
CA ASP A 203 -6.59 22.70 5.11
C ASP A 203 -7.20 23.17 3.78
N ARG A 204 -7.26 22.28 2.78
CA ARG A 204 -7.81 22.58 1.45
C ARG A 204 -9.33 22.48 1.37
N GLY A 205 -10.00 21.97 2.41
CA GLY A 205 -11.46 21.79 2.43
C GLY A 205 -11.96 20.70 1.47
N LEU A 206 -11.11 19.74 1.12
CA LEU A 206 -11.42 18.59 0.27
C LEU A 206 -12.13 17.49 1.05
N ILE A 207 -11.86 17.41 2.36
CA ILE A 207 -12.39 16.37 3.25
C ILE A 207 -13.20 17.04 4.36
N ALA A 208 -14.38 16.50 4.63
CA ALA A 208 -15.22 16.97 5.73
C ALA A 208 -14.48 16.84 7.08
N PRO A 209 -14.58 17.85 7.97
CA PRO A 209 -14.02 17.77 9.31
C PRO A 209 -14.42 16.50 10.04
N SER A 210 -13.47 15.93 10.78
CA SER A 210 -13.66 14.69 11.52
C SER A 210 -13.14 14.85 12.94
N GLY A 211 -13.83 14.24 13.90
CA GLY A 211 -13.35 14.17 15.28
C GLY A 211 -12.17 13.21 15.37
N TRP A 212 -11.07 13.67 15.95
CA TRP A 212 -9.89 12.85 16.19
C TRP A 212 -9.93 12.29 17.61
N ARG A 213 -10.07 10.97 17.74
CA ARG A 213 -10.16 10.30 19.03
C ARG A 213 -9.20 9.12 19.08
N ARG A 214 -8.68 8.82 20.27
CA ARG A 214 -7.96 7.57 20.51
C ARG A 214 -8.94 6.41 20.67
N PRO A 215 -8.55 5.16 20.35
CA PRO A 215 -9.39 3.97 20.57
C PRO A 215 -10.05 3.90 21.94
N GLU A 216 -9.33 4.25 23.00
CA GLU A 216 -9.82 4.22 24.38
C GLU A 216 -10.94 5.24 24.64
N ALA A 217 -11.10 6.26 23.80
CA ALA A 217 -12.11 7.31 23.97
C ALA A 217 -13.46 6.96 23.32
N TYR A 218 -13.47 6.17 22.24
CA TYR A 218 -14.70 5.81 21.53
C TYR A 218 -15.13 4.35 21.70
N LEU A 219 -14.23 3.45 22.14
CA LEU A 219 -14.58 2.06 22.41
C LEU A 219 -15.22 1.89 23.79
N PRO A 220 -16.17 0.94 23.95
CA PRO A 220 -16.74 0.59 25.24
C PRO A 220 -15.69 0.23 26.30
N LEU A 221 -15.98 0.53 27.56
CA LEU A 221 -15.04 0.30 28.69
C LEU A 221 -14.55 -1.16 28.76
N ALA A 222 -15.44 -2.13 28.50
CA ALA A 222 -15.13 -3.56 28.48
C ALA A 222 -14.07 -3.95 27.44
N LEU A 223 -13.85 -3.12 26.41
CA LEU A 223 -12.97 -3.43 25.29
C LEU A 223 -11.66 -2.66 25.30
N LYS A 224 -11.50 -1.68 26.19
CA LYS A 224 -10.28 -0.88 26.26
C LYS A 224 -9.03 -1.72 26.52
N GLY A 225 -9.13 -2.74 27.38
CA GLY A 225 -8.03 -3.67 27.65
C GLY A 225 -7.68 -4.60 26.48
N GLN A 226 -8.54 -4.68 25.47
CA GLN A 226 -8.46 -5.60 24.34
C GLN A 226 -7.91 -4.96 23.06
N ILE A 227 -7.65 -3.64 23.07
CA ILE A 227 -7.02 -2.92 21.97
C ILE A 227 -5.62 -3.47 21.73
N ARG A 228 -5.33 -3.87 20.49
CA ARG A 228 -4.02 -4.34 20.06
C ARG A 228 -3.71 -3.82 18.67
N LEU A 229 -2.42 -3.71 18.36
CA LEU A 229 -1.98 -3.51 16.99
C LEU A 229 -2.42 -4.68 16.11
N PHE A 230 -2.03 -5.90 16.51
CA PHE A 230 -2.46 -7.18 15.94
C PHE A 230 -3.23 -7.96 16.99
N ARG A 231 -4.50 -8.26 16.71
CA ARG A 231 -5.34 -9.05 17.62
C ARG A 231 -5.60 -10.44 17.07
N HIS A 232 -5.74 -10.54 15.76
CA HIS A 232 -5.89 -11.77 15.01
C HIS A 232 -4.67 -11.97 14.12
N ARG A 233 -4.55 -13.17 13.55
CA ARG A 233 -3.62 -13.40 12.45
C ARG A 233 -3.92 -12.39 11.35
N VAL A 234 -2.89 -11.74 10.83
CA VAL A 234 -3.02 -10.85 9.68
C VAL A 234 -3.59 -11.67 8.51
N THR A 235 -4.65 -11.16 7.89
CA THR A 235 -5.27 -11.75 6.72
C THR A 235 -5.62 -10.65 5.71
N PRO A 236 -5.66 -10.97 4.41
CA PRO A 236 -6.12 -10.03 3.38
C PRO A 236 -7.52 -9.50 3.67
N SER A 237 -8.43 -10.37 4.12
CA SER A 237 -9.81 -10.00 4.46
C SER A 237 -9.94 -9.03 5.63
N ALA A 238 -8.87 -8.82 6.42
CA ALA A 238 -8.90 -7.86 7.52
C ALA A 238 -8.90 -6.41 7.00
N THR A 239 -8.44 -6.14 5.78
CA THR A 239 -8.33 -4.76 5.28
C THR A 239 -9.68 -4.24 4.78
N GLN A 240 -10.41 -3.53 5.64
CA GLN A 240 -11.65 -2.87 5.25
C GLN A 240 -11.36 -1.42 4.83
N ARG A 241 -11.90 -1.01 3.68
CA ARG A 241 -11.81 0.38 3.23
C ARG A 241 -12.74 1.32 4.01
N GLY A 242 -12.36 2.59 4.08
CA GLY A 242 -13.24 3.68 4.48
C GLY A 242 -13.62 4.58 3.30
N GLU A 243 -13.96 5.84 3.61
CA GLU A 243 -14.53 6.81 2.65
C GLU A 243 -13.48 7.56 1.81
N LEU A 244 -12.18 7.35 2.03
CA LEU A 244 -11.11 8.21 1.49
C LEU A 244 -10.89 8.08 -0.03
N GLY A 245 -11.30 6.97 -0.65
CA GLY A 245 -10.98 6.70 -2.06
C GLY A 245 -9.54 6.24 -2.29
N ASN A 246 -8.92 5.62 -1.30
CA ASN A 246 -7.55 5.09 -1.33
C ASN A 246 -7.50 3.56 -1.55
N SER A 247 -8.42 3.01 -2.36
CA SER A 247 -8.51 1.56 -2.61
C SER A 247 -7.20 0.93 -3.07
N TRP A 248 -6.33 1.69 -3.74
CA TRP A 248 -4.98 1.25 -4.14
C TRP A 248 -4.06 0.94 -2.95
N VAL A 249 -4.14 1.73 -1.87
CA VAL A 249 -3.39 1.51 -0.62
C VAL A 249 -3.93 0.28 0.09
N VAL A 250 -5.25 0.17 0.23
CA VAL A 250 -5.89 -0.98 0.88
C VAL A 250 -5.64 -2.27 0.07
N SER A 251 -5.64 -2.18 -1.27
CA SER A 251 -5.21 -3.24 -2.20
C SER A 251 -3.79 -3.71 -1.95
N ALA A 252 -2.86 -2.77 -1.77
CA ALA A 252 -1.48 -3.08 -1.43
C ALA A 252 -1.36 -3.77 -0.06
N MET A 253 -2.06 -3.28 0.96
CA MET A 253 -2.08 -3.90 2.28
C MET A 253 -2.62 -5.34 2.24
N ALA A 254 -3.72 -5.58 1.53
CA ALA A 254 -4.31 -6.91 1.40
C ALA A 254 -3.38 -7.88 0.67
N ALA A 255 -2.76 -7.43 -0.43
CA ALA A 255 -1.82 -8.23 -1.18
C ALA A 255 -0.60 -8.64 -0.34
N LEU A 256 -0.09 -7.73 0.49
CA LEU A 256 1.00 -8.05 1.42
C LEU A 256 0.53 -8.91 2.59
N ALA A 257 -0.73 -8.79 3.01
CA ALA A 257 -1.30 -9.60 4.08
C ALA A 257 -1.47 -11.09 3.72
N GLU A 258 -1.28 -11.48 2.45
CA GLU A 258 -1.06 -12.90 2.08
C GLU A 258 0.22 -13.46 2.74
N HIS A 259 1.17 -12.58 3.07
CA HIS A 259 2.36 -12.87 3.86
C HIS A 259 2.35 -12.06 5.18
N PRO A 260 1.66 -12.56 6.23
CA PRO A 260 1.49 -11.87 7.52
C PRO A 260 2.77 -11.27 8.11
N ASP A 261 3.89 -11.98 7.96
CA ASP A 261 5.17 -11.57 8.49
C ASP A 261 5.68 -10.28 7.85
N TYR A 262 5.29 -9.96 6.61
CA TYR A 262 5.69 -8.71 5.96
C TYR A 262 5.03 -7.53 6.64
N ILE A 263 3.72 -7.64 6.91
CA ILE A 263 2.98 -6.62 7.64
C ILE A 263 3.56 -6.47 9.05
N LYS A 264 3.85 -7.57 9.76
CA LYS A 264 4.45 -7.51 11.09
C LYS A 264 5.85 -6.87 11.08
N ASP A 265 6.69 -7.23 10.13
CA ASP A 265 8.04 -6.68 9.96
C ASP A 265 8.03 -5.17 9.73
N MET A 266 7.00 -4.63 9.07
CA MET A 266 6.83 -3.19 8.92
C MET A 266 6.67 -2.47 10.26
N PHE A 267 6.02 -3.08 11.25
CA PHE A 267 5.77 -2.47 12.57
C PHE A 267 6.85 -2.75 13.62
N ARG A 268 7.88 -3.53 13.27
CA ARG A 268 9.01 -3.82 14.18
C ARG A 268 9.76 -2.55 14.55
N HIS A 269 10.05 -2.37 15.83
CA HIS A 269 10.78 -1.19 16.30
C HIS A 269 12.27 -1.22 15.85
N PRO A 270 12.87 -0.08 15.47
CA PRO A 270 14.26 0.01 15.00
C PRO A 270 15.30 -0.53 15.98
N ILE A 271 15.04 -0.41 17.29
CA ILE A 271 16.00 -0.70 18.37
C ILE A 271 15.76 -2.07 19.01
N SER A 272 14.57 -2.34 19.54
CA SER A 272 14.25 -3.57 20.27
C SER A 272 12.73 -3.75 20.40
N SER A 273 12.27 -4.98 20.59
CA SER A 273 10.85 -5.29 20.78
C SER A 273 10.25 -4.66 22.05
N GLU A 274 11.05 -4.45 23.10
CA GLU A 274 10.61 -3.79 24.35
C GLU A 274 10.30 -2.30 24.15
N GLU A 275 10.98 -1.64 23.21
CA GLU A 275 10.68 -0.26 22.85
C GLU A 275 9.31 -0.14 22.17
N THR A 276 8.87 -1.15 21.40
CA THR A 276 7.52 -1.19 20.80
C THR A 276 6.43 -1.04 21.86
N GLN A 277 6.54 -1.80 22.96
CA GLN A 277 5.57 -1.70 24.05
C GLN A 277 5.68 -0.37 24.83
N ARG A 278 6.88 0.23 24.90
CA ARG A 278 7.07 1.56 25.50
C ARG A 278 6.49 2.69 24.65
N ASP A 279 6.57 2.59 23.33
CA ASP A 279 5.87 3.49 22.39
C ASP A 279 4.35 3.35 22.59
N GLU A 280 3.86 2.12 22.57
CA GLU A 280 2.44 1.82 22.70
C GLU A 280 1.85 2.34 24.03
N ALA A 281 2.61 2.24 25.13
CA ALA A 281 2.19 2.70 26.46
C ALA A 281 1.87 4.21 26.53
N VAL A 282 2.46 5.02 25.64
CA VAL A 282 2.17 6.46 25.51
C VAL A 282 1.29 6.78 24.30
N GLY A 283 0.80 5.76 23.60
CA GLY A 283 -0.06 5.92 22.42
C GLY A 283 0.70 6.33 21.16
N ALA A 284 1.94 5.86 21.00
CA ALA A 284 2.74 6.04 19.79
C ALA A 284 2.90 4.71 19.05
N TYR A 285 2.93 4.77 17.72
CA TYR A 285 3.11 3.61 16.84
C TYR A 285 4.00 4.02 15.66
N ARG A 286 4.71 3.07 15.07
CA ARG A 286 5.60 3.33 13.93
C ARG A 286 5.51 2.22 12.89
N ALA A 287 5.75 2.56 11.63
CA ALA A 287 5.97 1.57 10.59
C ALA A 287 7.09 1.99 9.62
N TRP A 288 7.81 1.00 9.09
CA TRP A 288 8.84 1.16 8.08
C TRP A 288 8.21 1.38 6.70
N LEU A 289 8.68 2.41 5.98
CA LEU A 289 8.35 2.66 4.58
C LEU A 289 9.65 2.89 3.79
N ASN A 290 9.71 2.39 2.56
CA ASN A 290 10.73 2.70 1.56
C ASN A 290 10.21 3.80 0.61
N LYS A 291 10.31 5.06 1.01
CA LYS A 291 9.81 6.18 0.23
C LYS A 291 10.96 6.91 -0.45
N ASP A 292 10.81 7.19 -1.75
CA ASP A 292 11.83 7.84 -2.59
C ASP A 292 13.13 7.01 -2.64
N GLY A 293 13.01 5.68 -2.51
CA GLY A 293 14.12 4.74 -2.47
C GLY A 293 14.79 4.59 -1.10
N LEU A 294 14.37 5.32 -0.07
CA LEU A 294 14.98 5.26 1.27
C LEU A 294 14.03 4.71 2.33
N TRP A 295 14.58 3.88 3.20
CA TRP A 295 13.87 3.34 4.35
C TRP A 295 13.85 4.32 5.50
N SER A 296 12.66 4.58 6.05
CA SER A 296 12.50 5.32 7.30
C SER A 296 11.40 4.73 8.16
N SER A 297 11.58 4.80 9.49
CA SER A 297 10.57 4.44 10.47
C SER A 297 9.71 5.66 10.73
N VAL A 298 8.45 5.64 10.28
CA VAL A 298 7.53 6.76 10.41
C VAL A 298 6.70 6.61 11.68
N LEU A 299 6.93 7.49 12.65
CA LEU A 299 6.19 7.56 13.91
C LEU A 299 4.83 8.25 13.74
N VAL A 300 3.78 7.79 14.41
CA VAL A 300 2.46 8.42 14.48
C VAL A 300 1.87 8.27 15.88
N ASP A 301 1.00 9.19 16.28
CA ASP A 301 0.19 9.03 17.50
C ASP A 301 -1.04 8.13 17.29
N SER A 302 -1.69 7.77 18.38
CA SER A 302 -2.85 6.88 18.43
C SER A 302 -4.20 7.53 18.06
N TYR A 303 -4.24 8.84 17.78
CA TYR A 303 -5.49 9.50 17.38
C TYR A 303 -5.87 9.12 15.95
N LEU A 304 -7.13 8.77 15.74
CA LEU A 304 -7.66 8.45 14.42
C LEU A 304 -8.90 9.33 14.14
N PRO A 305 -9.15 9.70 12.87
CA PRO A 305 -10.43 10.25 12.46
C PRO A 305 -11.54 9.24 12.73
N VAL A 306 -12.57 9.62 13.49
CA VAL A 306 -13.64 8.75 13.98
C VAL A 306 -15.00 9.37 13.68
N VAL A 307 -15.95 8.51 13.33
CA VAL A 307 -17.38 8.84 13.22
C VAL A 307 -18.15 7.84 14.08
N GLY A 308 -18.96 8.34 15.01
CA GLY A 308 -19.61 7.51 16.02
C GLY A 308 -18.60 6.75 16.89
N LYS A 309 -18.63 5.41 16.83
CA LYS A 309 -17.75 4.50 17.59
C LYS A 309 -16.75 3.73 16.72
N GLN A 310 -16.43 4.24 15.52
CA GLN A 310 -15.55 3.55 14.57
C GLN A 310 -14.62 4.53 13.84
N GLN A 311 -13.42 4.06 13.49
CA GLN A 311 -12.48 4.75 12.60
C GLN A 311 -13.16 5.08 11.26
N ARG A 312 -12.98 6.29 10.72
CA ARG A 312 -13.64 6.75 9.48
C ARG A 312 -13.05 6.14 8.21
N TYR A 313 -11.73 5.95 8.18
CA TYR A 313 -10.99 5.49 7.00
C TYR A 313 -10.69 3.98 7.08
N ALA A 314 -9.55 3.51 6.59
CA ALA A 314 -9.24 2.09 6.59
C ALA A 314 -9.19 1.52 8.01
N ARG A 315 -9.73 0.31 8.19
CA ARG A 315 -9.93 -0.34 9.49
C ARG A 315 -9.93 -1.85 9.37
N SER A 316 -9.79 -2.55 10.49
CA SER A 316 -9.86 -4.02 10.50
C SER A 316 -11.30 -4.52 10.41
N ALA A 317 -11.57 -5.42 9.45
CA ALA A 317 -12.83 -6.17 9.36
C ALA A 317 -12.97 -7.24 10.46
N ASN A 318 -11.86 -7.68 11.06
CA ASN A 318 -11.87 -8.70 12.12
C ASN A 318 -12.46 -8.16 13.42
N GLY A 319 -12.30 -6.85 13.65
CA GLY A 319 -12.95 -6.18 14.76
C GLY A 319 -12.35 -4.82 15.10
N PRO A 320 -13.08 -4.05 15.90
CA PRO A 320 -12.76 -2.65 16.20
C PRO A 320 -11.57 -2.47 17.16
N CYS A 321 -11.11 -3.55 17.80
CA CYS A 321 -9.94 -3.54 18.70
C CYS A 321 -8.61 -3.85 17.99
N GLU A 322 -8.61 -4.08 16.68
CA GLU A 322 -7.41 -4.35 15.87
C GLU A 322 -7.03 -3.12 15.03
N MET A 323 -5.80 -2.63 15.21
CA MET A 323 -5.44 -1.28 14.75
C MET A 323 -4.44 -1.20 13.59
N TRP A 324 -3.78 -2.31 13.22
CA TRP A 324 -2.70 -2.28 12.23
C TRP A 324 -3.12 -1.65 10.89
N VAL A 325 -4.34 -1.91 10.40
CA VAL A 325 -4.84 -1.34 9.14
C VAL A 325 -4.91 0.18 9.21
N SER A 326 -5.53 0.72 10.27
CA SER A 326 -5.71 2.16 10.46
C SER A 326 -4.39 2.88 10.72
N TYR A 327 -3.48 2.28 11.49
CA TYR A 327 -2.18 2.89 11.74
C TYR A 327 -1.26 2.81 10.54
N LEU A 328 -1.30 1.75 9.72
CA LEU A 328 -0.52 1.69 8.49
C LEU A 328 -1.01 2.73 7.47
N GLU A 329 -2.33 2.90 7.34
CA GLU A 329 -2.91 3.96 6.49
C GLU A 329 -2.48 5.34 6.97
N LYS A 330 -2.53 5.59 8.29
CA LYS A 330 -2.10 6.87 8.88
C LYS A 330 -0.61 7.14 8.64
N VAL A 331 0.25 6.14 8.84
CA VAL A 331 1.69 6.24 8.57
C VAL A 331 1.93 6.61 7.10
N TYR A 332 1.20 5.98 6.18
CA TYR A 332 1.30 6.28 4.75
C TYR A 332 0.79 7.70 4.44
N ALA A 333 -0.36 8.09 4.98
CA ALA A 333 -0.91 9.45 4.85
C ALA A 333 0.06 10.52 5.36
N LYS A 334 0.71 10.29 6.51
CA LYS A 334 1.76 11.16 7.05
C LYS A 334 2.93 11.30 6.09
N ARG A 335 3.41 10.20 5.50
CA ARG A 335 4.54 10.23 4.56
C ARG A 335 4.18 11.00 3.27
N TYR A 336 2.89 11.06 2.93
CA TYR A 336 2.32 11.87 1.86
C TYR A 336 1.74 13.21 2.34
N HIS A 337 2.02 13.64 3.58
CA HIS A 337 1.61 14.91 4.19
C HIS A 337 0.11 15.11 4.47
N SER A 338 -0.80 14.27 3.95
CA SER A 338 -2.22 14.30 4.33
C SER A 338 -2.95 13.02 3.88
N TYR A 339 -4.10 12.72 4.48
CA TYR A 339 -4.97 11.63 4.00
C TYR A 339 -5.47 11.89 2.57
N SER A 340 -5.80 13.12 2.20
CA SER A 340 -6.27 13.43 0.84
C SER A 340 -5.22 13.14 -0.23
N ASN A 341 -3.93 13.25 0.11
CA ASN A 341 -2.84 12.99 -0.85
C ASN A 341 -2.68 11.50 -1.18
N ILE A 342 -3.25 10.60 -0.39
CA ILE A 342 -3.28 9.16 -0.69
C ILE A 342 -4.59 8.71 -1.35
N ALA A 343 -5.49 9.64 -1.68
CA ALA A 343 -6.66 9.34 -2.50
C ALA A 343 -6.23 9.15 -3.97
N GLY A 344 -6.62 8.01 -4.56
CA GLY A 344 -6.25 7.63 -5.93
C GLY A 344 -4.76 7.32 -6.13
N GLY A 345 -4.47 6.19 -6.78
CA GLY A 345 -3.11 5.76 -7.08
C GLY A 345 -3.04 4.35 -7.63
N ASP A 346 -1.82 3.82 -7.71
CA ASP A 346 -1.53 2.49 -8.24
C ASP A 346 -1.01 1.57 -7.12
N PRO A 347 -1.67 0.44 -6.82
CA PRO A 347 -1.25 -0.48 -5.75
C PRO A 347 0.22 -0.90 -5.85
N LEU A 348 0.82 -0.99 -7.04
CA LEU A 348 2.23 -1.32 -7.19
C LEU A 348 3.17 -0.27 -6.56
N PHE A 349 2.78 1.01 -6.59
CA PHE A 349 3.56 2.06 -5.93
C PHE A 349 3.46 1.96 -4.40
N ALA A 350 2.28 1.66 -3.86
CA ALA A 350 2.12 1.47 -2.42
C ALA A 350 2.88 0.23 -1.95
N ILE A 351 2.84 -0.89 -2.69
CA ILE A 351 3.62 -2.08 -2.35
C ILE A 351 5.12 -1.77 -2.41
N ARG A 352 5.59 -1.03 -3.43
CA ARG A 352 7.00 -0.62 -3.47
C ARG A 352 7.36 0.25 -2.26
N ASP A 353 6.49 1.17 -1.86
CA ASP A 353 6.71 2.01 -0.68
C ASP A 353 6.66 1.21 0.63
N PHE A 354 5.94 0.09 0.67
CA PHE A 354 5.87 -0.81 1.83
C PHE A 354 7.04 -1.80 1.90
N THR A 355 7.61 -2.20 0.76
CA THR A 355 8.55 -3.33 0.67
C THR A 355 9.94 -2.98 0.14
N GLY A 356 10.08 -1.85 -0.57
CA GLY A 356 11.27 -1.53 -1.35
C GLY A 356 11.47 -2.42 -2.60
N PHE A 357 10.58 -3.36 -2.88
CA PHE A 357 10.76 -4.33 -3.96
C PHE A 357 10.49 -3.73 -5.35
N PRO A 358 11.20 -4.21 -6.39
CA PRO A 358 10.94 -3.80 -7.75
C PRO A 358 9.56 -4.27 -8.22
N THR A 359 8.94 -3.49 -9.09
CA THR A 359 7.63 -3.81 -9.68
C THR A 359 7.68 -3.63 -11.19
N ALA A 360 6.89 -4.43 -11.91
CA ALA A 360 6.69 -4.31 -13.35
C ALA A 360 5.21 -4.15 -13.67
N ARG A 361 4.90 -3.17 -14.53
CA ARG A 361 3.54 -2.95 -15.02
C ARG A 361 3.41 -3.52 -16.42
N LEU A 362 2.48 -4.46 -16.58
CA LEU A 362 2.38 -5.30 -17.78
C LEU A 362 1.09 -5.05 -18.57
N ASP A 363 0.36 -3.96 -18.29
CA ASP A 363 -0.94 -3.63 -18.87
C ASP A 363 -0.95 -3.62 -20.41
N VAL A 364 0.14 -3.19 -21.05
CA VAL A 364 0.27 -3.25 -22.52
C VAL A 364 0.28 -4.70 -22.98
N ARG A 365 1.16 -5.53 -22.43
CA ARG A 365 1.26 -6.96 -22.78
C ARG A 365 -0.02 -7.72 -22.43
N PHE A 366 -0.66 -7.38 -21.32
CA PHE A 366 -1.94 -7.95 -20.90
C PHE A 366 -3.05 -7.64 -21.90
N ARG A 367 -3.16 -6.40 -22.38
CA ARG A 367 -4.16 -6.03 -23.40
C ARG A 367 -3.95 -6.74 -24.74
N GLU A 368 -2.69 -6.98 -25.13
CA GLU A 368 -2.39 -7.75 -26.34
C GLU A 368 -2.89 -9.20 -26.27
N CYS A 369 -3.06 -9.76 -25.07
CA CYS A 369 -3.59 -11.12 -24.88
C CYS A 369 -5.05 -11.28 -25.32
N VAL A 370 -5.80 -10.18 -25.39
CA VAL A 370 -7.21 -10.17 -25.83
C VAL A 370 -7.32 -10.41 -27.33
N THR A 371 -6.37 -9.92 -28.11
CA THR A 371 -6.43 -9.95 -29.59
C THR A 371 -5.48 -10.98 -30.21
N ASP A 372 -4.44 -11.39 -29.49
CA ASP A 372 -3.41 -12.32 -29.99
C ASP A 372 -3.33 -13.58 -29.10
N PRO A 373 -3.83 -14.74 -29.58
CA PRO A 373 -3.80 -15.99 -28.83
C PRO A 373 -2.38 -16.47 -28.46
N VAL A 374 -1.38 -16.22 -29.31
CA VAL A 374 0.00 -16.67 -29.05
C VAL A 374 0.60 -15.85 -27.92
N LYS A 375 0.39 -14.54 -27.93
CA LYS A 375 0.78 -13.66 -26.82
C LYS A 375 0.03 -14.00 -25.54
N SER A 376 -1.26 -14.34 -25.65
CA SER A 376 -2.08 -14.79 -24.53
C SER A 376 -1.52 -16.05 -23.86
N ASP A 377 -1.12 -17.04 -24.65
CA ASP A 377 -0.51 -18.27 -24.15
C ASP A 377 0.83 -18.01 -23.45
N MET A 378 1.71 -17.22 -24.08
CA MET A 378 3.00 -16.85 -23.49
C MET A 378 2.85 -16.04 -22.20
N PHE A 379 1.89 -15.12 -22.15
CA PHE A 379 1.63 -14.31 -20.97
C PHE A 379 1.08 -15.16 -19.82
N PHE A 380 0.18 -16.10 -20.10
CA PHE A 380 -0.33 -17.02 -19.08
C PHE A 380 0.79 -17.90 -18.51
N LEU A 381 1.65 -18.47 -19.37
CA LEU A 381 2.81 -19.25 -18.92
C LEU A 381 3.79 -18.42 -18.08
N ARG A 382 3.99 -17.15 -18.44
CA ARG A 382 4.73 -16.22 -17.59
C ARG A 382 4.06 -16.08 -16.23
N MET A 383 2.75 -15.87 -16.17
CA MET A 383 2.03 -15.70 -14.91
C MET A 383 2.17 -16.94 -13.99
N VAL A 384 2.14 -18.14 -14.57
CA VAL A 384 2.43 -19.39 -13.85
C VAL A 384 3.83 -19.36 -13.26
N ARG A 385 4.84 -19.02 -14.06
CA ARG A 385 6.23 -18.91 -13.61
C ARG A 385 6.41 -17.85 -12.52
N ASP A 386 5.80 -16.68 -12.69
CA ASP A 386 5.93 -15.57 -11.73
C ASP A 386 5.31 -15.99 -10.37
N TYR A 387 4.18 -16.70 -10.39
CA TYR A 387 3.60 -17.33 -9.21
C TYR A 387 4.52 -18.40 -8.59
N GLU A 388 5.05 -19.33 -9.39
CA GLU A 388 5.93 -20.41 -8.92
C GLU A 388 7.24 -19.88 -8.31
N SER A 389 7.73 -18.73 -8.80
CA SER A 389 8.86 -17.99 -8.22
C SER A 389 8.52 -17.25 -6.93
N GLY A 390 7.28 -17.31 -6.46
CA GLY A 390 6.82 -16.64 -5.24
C GLY A 390 6.66 -15.12 -5.38
N HIS A 391 6.53 -14.59 -6.61
CA HIS A 391 6.24 -13.19 -6.85
C HIS A 391 4.76 -12.89 -6.62
N LEU A 392 4.45 -11.64 -6.22
CA LEU A 392 3.06 -11.21 -6.08
C LEU A 392 2.57 -10.71 -7.43
N VAL A 393 1.53 -11.35 -7.97
CA VAL A 393 0.87 -10.92 -9.20
C VAL A 393 -0.48 -10.31 -8.85
N LEU A 394 -0.75 -9.13 -9.41
CA LEU A 394 -1.97 -8.37 -9.17
C LEU A 394 -2.72 -8.14 -10.48
N LEU A 395 -4.02 -8.37 -10.45
CA LEU A 395 -4.95 -8.03 -11.53
C LEU A 395 -5.82 -6.86 -11.11
N SER A 396 -5.87 -5.82 -11.94
CA SER A 396 -6.57 -4.57 -11.63
C SER A 396 -7.87 -4.45 -12.41
N THR A 397 -8.93 -4.11 -11.71
CA THR A 397 -10.21 -3.69 -12.31
C THR A 397 -10.14 -2.22 -12.75
N PRO A 398 -11.04 -1.75 -13.64
CA PRO A 398 -11.05 -0.35 -14.06
C PRO A 398 -11.19 0.62 -12.88
N GLY A 399 -10.58 1.80 -12.97
CA GLY A 399 -10.80 2.88 -12.00
C GLY A 399 -12.16 3.56 -12.17
N SER A 400 -12.56 4.39 -11.21
CA SER A 400 -13.83 5.13 -11.25
C SER A 400 -13.98 6.08 -12.45
N GLY A 401 -12.87 6.56 -13.02
CA GLY A 401 -12.86 7.39 -14.23
C GLY A 401 -12.96 6.62 -15.55
N ASP A 402 -12.90 5.29 -15.52
CA ASP A 402 -12.97 4.46 -16.72
C ASP A 402 -14.44 4.16 -17.07
N PRO A 403 -14.93 4.40 -18.30
CA PRO A 403 -16.30 4.10 -18.69
C PRO A 403 -16.72 2.63 -18.46
N ARG A 404 -15.75 1.70 -18.49
CA ARG A 404 -16.00 0.28 -18.23
C ARG A 404 -16.48 0.03 -16.79
N SER A 405 -16.13 0.92 -15.85
CA SER A 405 -16.52 0.82 -14.44
C SER A 405 -18.04 0.85 -14.21
N ALA A 406 -18.80 1.46 -15.11
CA ALA A 406 -20.25 1.60 -14.99
C ALA A 406 -21.02 0.33 -15.37
N HIS A 407 -20.34 -0.70 -15.90
CA HIS A 407 -21.01 -1.90 -16.37
C HIS A 407 -21.54 -2.74 -15.19
N SER A 408 -22.84 -3.09 -15.24
CA SER A 408 -23.49 -3.91 -14.21
C SER A 408 -22.83 -5.29 -13.98
N THR A 409 -22.15 -5.84 -15.00
CA THR A 409 -21.49 -7.16 -14.97
C THR A 409 -20.56 -7.34 -13.77
N TYR A 410 -19.84 -6.31 -13.35
CA TYR A 410 -18.94 -6.41 -12.18
C TYR A 410 -19.73 -6.75 -10.91
N LYS A 411 -20.81 -5.99 -10.65
CA LYS A 411 -21.68 -6.20 -9.49
C LYS A 411 -22.41 -7.53 -9.56
N GLU A 412 -22.90 -7.91 -10.74
CA GLU A 412 -23.58 -9.19 -10.98
C GLU A 412 -22.66 -10.39 -10.73
N LYS A 413 -21.38 -10.27 -11.12
CA LYS A 413 -20.33 -11.27 -10.92
C LYS A 413 -19.69 -11.26 -9.53
N GLY A 414 -20.00 -10.27 -8.70
CA GLY A 414 -19.41 -10.12 -7.36
C GLY A 414 -17.97 -9.57 -7.36
N ILE A 415 -17.58 -8.83 -8.40
CA ILE A 415 -16.28 -8.18 -8.53
C ILE A 415 -16.44 -6.67 -8.25
N PHE A 416 -15.60 -6.14 -7.36
CA PHE A 416 -15.49 -4.72 -7.09
C PHE A 416 -14.57 -4.01 -8.06
N VAL A 417 -15.04 -2.86 -8.54
CA VAL A 417 -14.34 -1.96 -9.46
C VAL A 417 -13.45 -0.98 -8.68
N GLY A 418 -12.30 -0.62 -9.25
CA GLY A 418 -11.32 0.27 -8.62
C GLY A 418 -10.37 -0.42 -7.64
N TYR A 419 -10.31 -1.77 -7.69
CA TYR A 419 -9.48 -2.60 -6.82
C TYR A 419 -8.53 -3.50 -7.60
N ALA A 420 -7.48 -3.94 -6.91
CA ALA A 420 -6.62 -5.02 -7.37
C ALA A 420 -6.89 -6.32 -6.61
N TYR A 421 -6.67 -7.44 -7.29
CA TYR A 421 -6.88 -8.80 -6.82
C TYR A 421 -5.57 -9.57 -6.94
N SER A 422 -5.17 -10.23 -5.86
CA SER A 422 -3.97 -11.05 -5.84
C SER A 422 -4.23 -12.39 -6.54
N VAL A 423 -3.32 -12.78 -7.42
CA VAL A 423 -3.27 -14.15 -7.97
C VAL A 423 -2.55 -15.03 -6.96
N LEU A 424 -3.26 -16.01 -6.43
CA LEU A 424 -2.76 -16.96 -5.43
C LEU A 424 -2.26 -18.25 -6.04
N GLU A 425 -2.71 -18.56 -7.26
CA GLU A 425 -2.37 -19.78 -7.97
C GLU A 425 -2.74 -19.62 -9.44
N ALA A 426 -1.90 -20.08 -10.35
CA ALA A 426 -2.19 -20.13 -11.79
C ALA A 426 -1.80 -21.51 -12.32
N ARG A 427 -2.71 -22.19 -13.04
CA ARG A 427 -2.47 -23.55 -13.56
C ARG A 427 -2.97 -23.71 -14.99
N ALA A 428 -2.14 -24.32 -15.82
CA ALA A 428 -2.54 -24.91 -17.10
C ALA A 428 -2.83 -26.41 -16.86
N ILE A 429 -4.07 -26.82 -17.07
CA ILE A 429 -4.55 -28.18 -16.82
C ILE A 429 -4.79 -28.87 -18.16
N GLU A 430 -4.02 -29.92 -18.44
CA GLU A 430 -4.19 -30.72 -19.65
C GLU A 430 -5.50 -31.53 -19.58
N LEU A 431 -6.30 -31.42 -20.64
CA LEU A 431 -7.59 -32.11 -20.71
C LEU A 431 -7.41 -33.55 -21.26
N PRO A 432 -7.99 -34.57 -20.62
CA PRO A 432 -7.92 -35.94 -21.11
C PRO A 432 -8.72 -36.08 -22.41
N THR A 433 -8.05 -36.47 -23.51
CA THR A 433 -8.71 -36.64 -24.82
C THR A 433 -8.49 -38.03 -25.40
N LEU A 434 -9.58 -38.65 -25.89
CA LEU A 434 -9.57 -39.94 -26.60
C LEU A 434 -9.26 -39.80 -28.11
N ARG A 435 -9.13 -38.57 -28.62
CA ARG A 435 -8.94 -38.29 -30.06
C ARG A 435 -7.54 -37.72 -30.30
N ARG A 436 -6.95 -38.02 -31.47
CA ARG A 436 -5.65 -37.48 -31.97
C ARG A 436 -5.56 -35.94 -32.08
N LYS A 437 -6.59 -35.18 -31.68
CA LYS A 437 -6.65 -33.73 -31.83
C LYS A 437 -6.28 -33.08 -30.49
N LYS A 438 -5.15 -32.38 -30.46
CA LYS A 438 -4.66 -31.65 -29.28
C LYS A 438 -5.68 -30.58 -28.90
N VAL A 439 -6.30 -30.71 -27.72
CA VAL A 439 -7.20 -29.70 -27.13
C VAL A 439 -6.32 -28.76 -26.30
N PRO A 440 -6.53 -27.44 -26.37
CA PRO A 440 -5.79 -26.51 -25.52
C PRO A 440 -6.04 -26.79 -24.04
N PRO A 441 -5.03 -26.62 -23.17
CA PRO A 441 -5.19 -26.83 -21.74
C PRO A 441 -6.18 -25.82 -21.17
N LEU A 442 -6.91 -26.25 -20.15
CA LEU A 442 -7.76 -25.37 -19.36
C LEU A 442 -6.87 -24.48 -18.49
N ARG A 443 -7.05 -23.16 -18.58
CA ARG A 443 -6.23 -22.18 -17.87
C ARG A 443 -7.04 -21.54 -16.75
N LEU A 444 -6.72 -21.85 -15.51
CA LEU A 444 -7.43 -21.38 -14.33
C LEU A 444 -6.52 -20.61 -13.38
N LEU A 445 -7.10 -19.63 -12.70
CA LEU A 445 -6.45 -18.85 -11.65
C LEU A 445 -7.28 -18.88 -10.37
N ARG A 446 -6.60 -18.98 -9.23
CA ARG A 446 -7.18 -18.67 -7.92
C ARG A 446 -6.87 -17.22 -7.58
N LEU A 447 -7.90 -16.44 -7.30
CA LEU A 447 -7.80 -15.01 -6.96
C LEU A 447 -8.30 -14.77 -5.53
N ARG A 448 -7.75 -13.75 -4.87
CA ARG A 448 -8.26 -13.24 -3.58
C ARG A 448 -9.18 -12.03 -3.80
N ASN A 449 -10.39 -12.10 -3.25
CA ASN A 449 -11.22 -10.94 -2.97
C ASN A 449 -11.09 -10.55 -1.49
N ALA A 450 -10.42 -9.43 -1.21
CA ALA A 450 -10.20 -8.93 0.15
C ALA A 450 -11.28 -7.95 0.62
N TRP A 451 -12.23 -7.56 -0.24
CA TRP A 451 -12.97 -6.31 -0.08
C TRP A 451 -14.26 -6.46 0.70
N GLU A 452 -15.06 -7.50 0.45
CA GLU A 452 -16.25 -7.83 1.23
C GLU A 452 -16.56 -9.33 1.15
N ALA A 453 -16.70 -9.99 2.31
CA ALA A 453 -16.96 -11.44 2.39
C ALA A 453 -18.35 -11.86 1.85
N ALA A 454 -19.29 -10.92 1.74
CA ALA A 454 -20.69 -11.20 1.40
C ALA A 454 -20.94 -11.35 -0.12
N THR A 455 -20.03 -10.85 -0.97
CA THR A 455 -20.23 -10.86 -2.42
C THR A 455 -19.58 -12.10 -3.01
N LYS A 456 -20.38 -13.14 -3.26
CA LYS A 456 -19.89 -14.38 -3.86
C LYS A 456 -19.65 -14.23 -5.35
N TRP A 457 -18.54 -14.78 -5.82
CA TRP A 457 -18.23 -14.93 -7.23
C TRP A 457 -19.28 -15.82 -7.92
N SER A 458 -19.85 -15.35 -9.02
CA SER A 458 -20.94 -16.04 -9.74
C SER A 458 -20.61 -16.35 -11.21
N GLY A 459 -19.32 -16.36 -11.59
CA GLY A 459 -18.88 -16.69 -12.95
C GLY A 459 -18.75 -18.20 -13.22
N ARG A 460 -18.05 -18.56 -14.31
CA ARG A 460 -18.06 -19.94 -14.86
C ARG A 460 -17.53 -20.99 -13.89
N TRP A 461 -16.60 -20.61 -13.02
CA TRP A 461 -15.98 -21.48 -12.00
C TRP A 461 -16.37 -21.05 -10.58
N SER A 462 -17.59 -20.52 -10.42
CA SER A 462 -18.21 -20.31 -9.10
C SER A 462 -18.33 -21.62 -8.32
N ASP A 463 -18.43 -21.54 -7.00
CA ASP A 463 -18.42 -22.70 -6.09
C ASP A 463 -19.46 -23.77 -6.48
N ASP A 464 -20.66 -23.35 -6.89
CA ASP A 464 -21.77 -24.22 -7.25
C ASP A 464 -21.84 -24.54 -8.76
N SER A 465 -20.78 -24.22 -9.52
CA SER A 465 -20.78 -24.36 -10.98
C SER A 465 -20.78 -25.82 -11.45
N PRO A 466 -21.57 -26.18 -12.49
CA PRO A 466 -21.49 -27.49 -13.12
C PRO A 466 -20.14 -27.77 -13.80
N MET A 467 -19.30 -26.75 -14.03
CA MET A 467 -17.97 -26.90 -14.62
C MET A 467 -17.06 -27.82 -13.80
N TRP A 468 -17.17 -27.80 -12.47
CA TRP A 468 -16.42 -28.69 -11.59
C TRP A 468 -16.73 -30.16 -11.83
N GLN A 469 -18.00 -30.50 -12.10
CA GLN A 469 -18.40 -31.87 -12.41
C GLN A 469 -17.98 -32.29 -13.83
N ALA A 470 -18.01 -31.34 -14.78
CA ALA A 470 -17.62 -31.58 -16.17
C ALA A 470 -16.11 -31.79 -16.35
N HIS A 471 -15.29 -31.24 -15.44
CA HIS A 471 -13.83 -31.27 -15.50
C HIS A 471 -13.20 -31.77 -14.19
N PRO A 472 -13.24 -33.08 -13.91
CA PRO A 472 -12.66 -33.64 -12.68
C PRO A 472 -11.17 -33.31 -12.49
N GLU A 473 -10.41 -33.17 -13.57
CA GLU A 473 -9.02 -32.72 -13.57
C GLU A 473 -8.83 -31.34 -12.93
N ALA A 474 -9.80 -30.43 -13.08
CA ALA A 474 -9.79 -29.12 -12.43
C ALA A 474 -10.05 -29.23 -10.92
N CYS A 475 -10.91 -30.15 -10.49
CA CYS A 475 -11.09 -30.45 -9.06
C CYS A 475 -9.83 -31.01 -8.42
N VAL A 476 -9.08 -31.84 -9.14
CA VAL A 476 -7.79 -32.36 -8.66
C VAL A 476 -6.74 -31.24 -8.56
N ALA A 477 -6.72 -30.33 -9.54
CA ALA A 477 -5.82 -29.18 -9.54
C ALA A 477 -6.19 -28.15 -8.46
N PHE A 478 -7.47 -28.01 -8.13
CA PHE A 478 -8.01 -27.09 -7.12
C PHE A 478 -8.91 -27.85 -6.12
N PRO A 479 -8.34 -28.63 -5.19
CA PRO A 479 -9.11 -29.48 -4.28
C PRO A 479 -9.99 -28.68 -3.30
N GLN A 480 -9.59 -27.45 -2.98
CA GLN A 480 -10.35 -26.49 -2.16
C GLN A 480 -10.86 -25.34 -3.04
N HIS A 481 -11.69 -25.66 -4.03
CA HIS A 481 -12.26 -24.67 -4.95
C HIS A 481 -13.46 -23.91 -4.36
N SER A 482 -14.18 -24.52 -3.41
CA SER A 482 -15.22 -23.87 -2.61
C SER A 482 -14.63 -23.42 -1.27
N GLY A 483 -14.49 -22.11 -1.08
CA GLY A 483 -13.81 -21.53 0.07
C GLY A 483 -14.57 -20.35 0.67
N ASN A 484 -14.80 -20.38 1.99
CA ASN A 484 -15.31 -19.23 2.74
C ASN A 484 -14.21 -18.21 3.09
N ASP A 485 -13.01 -18.34 2.52
CA ASP A 485 -11.85 -17.50 2.83
C ASP A 485 -11.71 -16.29 1.89
N GLY A 486 -12.71 -16.04 1.04
CA GLY A 486 -12.70 -14.96 0.06
C GLY A 486 -11.84 -15.26 -1.17
N THR A 487 -11.45 -16.52 -1.42
CA THR A 487 -10.86 -16.92 -2.69
C THR A 487 -11.91 -17.39 -3.68
N PHE A 488 -11.59 -17.26 -4.97
CA PHE A 488 -12.45 -17.75 -6.04
C PHE A 488 -11.61 -18.14 -7.26
N ILE A 489 -12.15 -19.03 -8.09
CA ILE A 489 -11.47 -19.53 -9.29
C ILE A 489 -12.07 -18.87 -10.53
N MET A 490 -11.20 -18.47 -11.45
CA MET A 490 -11.59 -17.86 -12.72
C MET A 490 -10.84 -18.49 -13.89
N GLU A 491 -11.53 -18.64 -15.02
CA GLU A 491 -10.90 -19.05 -16.28
C GLU A 491 -10.15 -17.86 -16.91
N TRP A 492 -9.00 -18.11 -17.55
CA TRP A 492 -8.19 -17.06 -18.18
C TRP A 492 -8.97 -16.18 -19.16
N SER A 493 -9.94 -16.74 -19.91
CA SER A 493 -10.78 -15.93 -20.79
C SER A 493 -11.64 -14.91 -20.03
N GLU A 494 -12.20 -15.29 -18.87
CA GLU A 494 -12.96 -14.35 -18.04
C GLU A 494 -12.06 -13.31 -17.37
N VAL A 495 -10.81 -13.68 -17.07
CA VAL A 495 -9.81 -12.74 -16.56
C VAL A 495 -9.56 -11.61 -17.57
N LEU A 496 -9.41 -11.96 -18.85
CA LEU A 496 -9.22 -10.99 -19.93
C LEU A 496 -10.46 -10.11 -20.20
N GLU A 497 -11.66 -10.59 -19.83
CA GLU A 497 -12.91 -9.82 -19.94
C GLU A 497 -13.09 -8.82 -18.78
N ILE A 498 -12.70 -9.19 -17.56
CA ILE A 498 -13.00 -8.45 -16.32
C ILE A 498 -11.87 -7.49 -15.93
N PHE A 499 -10.62 -7.91 -16.07
CA PHE A 499 -9.47 -7.12 -15.62
C PHE A 499 -8.90 -6.28 -16.76
N VAL A 500 -8.31 -5.14 -16.42
CA VAL A 500 -7.76 -4.18 -17.41
C VAL A 500 -6.26 -4.01 -17.32
N GLY A 501 -5.63 -4.54 -16.28
CA GLY A 501 -4.22 -4.40 -16.02
C GLY A 501 -3.66 -5.55 -15.20
N CYS A 502 -2.35 -5.76 -15.33
CA CYS A 502 -1.59 -6.78 -14.63
C CYS A 502 -0.28 -6.18 -14.13
N GLY A 503 0.00 -6.38 -12.84
CA GLY A 503 1.23 -5.94 -12.18
C GLY A 503 1.95 -7.11 -11.54
N VAL A 504 3.27 -7.05 -11.50
CA VAL A 504 4.11 -8.02 -10.79
C VAL A 504 5.00 -7.29 -9.80
N VAL A 505 5.08 -7.81 -8.58
CA VAL A 505 6.04 -7.41 -7.56
C VAL A 505 7.04 -8.55 -7.41
N PHE A 506 8.28 -8.32 -7.80
CA PHE A 506 9.30 -9.35 -7.68
C PHE A 506 9.70 -9.45 -6.21
N ASN A 507 9.30 -10.56 -5.58
CA ASN A 507 9.48 -10.78 -4.16
C ASN A 507 10.96 -10.99 -3.82
N HIS A 508 11.52 -10.16 -2.95
CA HIS A 508 12.92 -10.22 -2.48
C HIS A 508 12.98 -10.32 -0.96
N PHE A 509 12.04 -11.04 -0.37
CA PHE A 509 12.02 -11.18 1.08
C PHE A 509 13.25 -11.91 1.63
N GLY A 510 13.72 -11.43 2.77
CA GLY A 510 14.96 -11.89 3.39
C GLY A 510 16.23 -11.38 2.71
N TYR A 511 16.13 -10.66 1.58
CA TYR A 511 17.31 -10.07 0.94
C TYR A 511 17.87 -8.94 1.79
N ALA A 512 19.18 -8.73 1.69
CA ALA A 512 19.80 -7.50 2.14
C ALA A 512 19.52 -6.40 1.12
N ASP A 513 18.91 -5.30 1.60
CA ASP A 513 18.53 -4.15 0.81
C ASP A 513 19.49 -2.99 1.07
N TYR A 514 20.32 -2.66 0.07
CA TYR A 514 21.28 -1.57 0.11
C TYR A 514 20.74 -0.36 -0.66
N ARG A 515 20.76 0.83 -0.06
CA ARG A 515 20.30 2.08 -0.69
C ARG A 515 21.40 3.14 -0.61
N ILE A 516 21.83 3.63 -1.77
CA ILE A 516 22.90 4.62 -1.89
C ILE A 516 22.33 5.92 -2.50
N PRO A 517 22.15 6.99 -1.71
CA PRO A 517 21.80 8.31 -2.24
C PRO A 517 22.91 8.88 -3.11
N PHE A 518 22.53 9.50 -4.23
CA PHE A 518 23.44 10.16 -5.15
C PHE A 518 22.74 11.28 -5.92
N GLU A 519 23.49 12.04 -6.72
CA GLU A 519 22.93 13.15 -7.50
C GLU A 519 23.39 13.10 -8.96
N PHE A 520 22.48 13.44 -9.87
CA PHE A 520 22.83 13.84 -11.22
C PHE A 520 23.14 15.33 -11.28
N ARG A 521 24.23 15.70 -11.96
CA ARG A 521 24.52 17.07 -12.40
C ARG A 521 24.34 17.14 -13.91
N GLY A 522 23.21 17.69 -14.35
CA GLY A 522 22.75 17.47 -15.73
C GLY A 522 22.41 15.98 -15.94
N SER A 523 22.99 15.33 -16.94
CA SER A 523 22.81 13.89 -17.22
C SER A 523 23.86 12.99 -16.57
N VAL A 524 24.86 13.57 -15.88
CA VAL A 524 26.01 12.84 -15.33
C VAL A 524 25.78 12.53 -13.85
N PRO A 525 25.75 11.25 -13.44
CA PRO A 525 25.66 10.87 -12.05
C PRO A 525 27.00 11.07 -11.34
N ASP A 526 26.96 11.37 -10.05
CA ASP A 526 28.14 11.33 -9.19
C ASP A 526 28.40 9.94 -8.57
N LEU A 527 27.68 8.91 -9.03
CA LEU A 527 27.78 7.52 -8.59
C LEU A 527 27.56 6.52 -9.75
N CYS A 528 28.38 5.48 -9.77
CA CYS A 528 28.13 4.18 -10.40
C CYS A 528 28.62 3.07 -9.45
N LEU A 529 28.18 1.83 -9.68
CA LEU A 529 28.63 0.68 -8.90
C LEU A 529 29.59 -0.16 -9.72
N GLU A 530 30.75 -0.46 -9.16
CA GLU A 530 31.63 -1.50 -9.69
C GLU A 530 31.39 -2.80 -8.93
N ILE A 531 30.87 -3.81 -9.62
CA ILE A 531 30.41 -5.07 -9.04
C ILE A 531 31.39 -6.16 -9.42
N HIS A 532 31.98 -6.79 -8.40
CA HIS A 532 32.85 -7.95 -8.55
C HIS A 532 32.09 -9.18 -8.07
N VAL A 533 32.09 -10.25 -8.86
CA VAL A 533 31.51 -11.53 -8.45
C VAL A 533 32.52 -12.66 -8.58
N THR A 534 32.48 -13.60 -7.63
CA THR A 534 33.34 -14.79 -7.58
C THR A 534 32.61 -16.05 -8.06
N GLU A 535 31.28 -16.03 -8.05
CA GLU A 535 30.40 -17.05 -8.62
C GLU A 535 29.14 -16.42 -9.24
N PRO A 536 28.38 -17.15 -10.08
CA PRO A 536 27.14 -16.63 -10.67
C PRO A 536 26.19 -16.10 -9.59
N THR A 537 25.99 -14.78 -9.59
CA THR A 537 25.23 -14.08 -8.55
C THR A 537 24.16 -13.21 -9.20
N THR A 538 22.90 -13.41 -8.82
CA THR A 538 21.78 -12.56 -9.27
C THR A 538 21.61 -11.38 -8.32
N LEU A 539 21.72 -10.17 -8.84
CA LEU A 539 21.43 -8.94 -8.10
C LEU A 539 20.30 -8.17 -8.78
N THR A 540 19.55 -7.44 -7.97
CA THR A 540 18.49 -6.55 -8.44
C THR A 540 18.92 -5.11 -8.22
N LEU A 541 19.08 -4.36 -9.30
CA LEU A 541 19.42 -2.95 -9.28
C LEU A 541 18.14 -2.12 -9.40
N ILE A 542 18.02 -1.07 -8.59
CA ILE A 542 16.85 -0.19 -8.55
C ILE A 542 17.34 1.25 -8.63
N LEU A 543 16.77 2.06 -9.50
CA LEU A 543 17.03 3.50 -9.55
C LEU A 543 15.73 4.23 -9.25
N SER A 544 15.73 4.99 -8.16
CA SER A 544 14.58 5.71 -7.62
C SER A 544 14.77 7.21 -7.74
N GLN A 545 13.73 7.90 -8.21
CA GLN A 545 13.61 9.36 -8.22
C GLN A 545 12.65 9.83 -7.12
N PRO A 546 12.77 11.09 -6.65
CA PRO A 546 11.81 11.67 -5.72
C PRO A 546 10.40 11.67 -6.31
N ASP A 547 9.43 11.23 -5.52
CA ASP A 547 8.02 11.26 -5.90
C ASP A 547 7.47 12.67 -5.88
N SER A 548 6.60 12.97 -6.85
CA SER A 548 5.95 14.26 -6.97
C SER A 548 4.53 14.28 -6.38
N LYS A 549 3.95 13.12 -6.06
CA LYS A 549 2.57 13.01 -5.57
C LYS A 549 2.35 13.74 -4.24
N GLY A 550 1.29 14.54 -4.17
CA GLY A 550 0.98 15.38 -3.01
C GLY A 550 1.85 16.64 -2.89
N THR A 551 2.67 16.93 -3.91
CA THR A 551 3.52 18.13 -3.99
C THR A 551 3.06 19.03 -5.15
N VAL A 552 3.62 20.24 -5.23
CA VAL A 552 3.38 21.18 -6.35
C VAL A 552 3.80 20.62 -7.72
N ARG A 553 4.59 19.53 -7.75
CA ARG A 553 5.11 18.90 -8.97
C ARG A 553 4.29 17.68 -9.42
N GLU A 554 3.17 17.35 -8.78
CA GLU A 554 2.40 16.13 -9.07
C GLU A 554 1.96 16.02 -10.54
N SER A 555 1.77 17.15 -11.23
CA SER A 555 1.43 17.20 -12.65
C SER A 555 2.64 17.09 -13.60
N GLU A 556 3.87 17.15 -13.08
CA GLU A 556 5.07 17.01 -13.89
C GLU A 556 5.38 15.53 -14.15
N ASP A 557 5.78 15.23 -15.38
CA ASP A 557 6.30 13.91 -15.72
C ASP A 557 7.66 13.67 -15.04
N TYR A 558 7.90 12.43 -14.65
CA TYR A 558 9.23 12.00 -14.21
C TYR A 558 10.25 12.13 -15.33
N ASN A 559 11.49 12.46 -14.96
CA ASN A 559 12.58 12.42 -15.94
C ASN A 559 12.75 10.97 -16.46
N PRO A 560 13.02 10.78 -17.76
CA PRO A 560 13.34 9.46 -18.29
C PRO A 560 14.66 8.94 -17.71
N VAL A 561 14.63 7.77 -17.08
CA VAL A 561 15.78 7.13 -16.42
C VAL A 561 16.06 5.72 -16.96
N MET A 562 17.29 5.24 -16.75
CA MET A 562 17.75 3.92 -17.17
C MET A 562 18.94 3.46 -16.30
N ILE A 563 19.14 2.15 -16.19
CA ILE A 563 20.37 1.54 -15.64
C ILE A 563 21.09 0.81 -16.77
N SER A 564 22.37 1.10 -16.98
CA SER A 564 23.24 0.42 -17.94
C SER A 564 24.19 -0.53 -17.20
N ILE A 565 24.30 -1.78 -17.64
CA ILE A 565 25.25 -2.76 -17.11
C ILE A 565 26.31 -3.03 -18.17
N ALA A 566 27.56 -2.75 -17.85
CA ALA A 566 28.73 -2.97 -18.70
C ALA A 566 29.70 -3.97 -18.05
N GLY A 567 30.35 -4.81 -18.84
CA GLY A 567 31.36 -5.77 -18.38
C GLY A 567 32.75 -5.40 -18.89
N ALA A 568 33.78 -5.78 -18.14
CA ALA A 568 35.16 -5.62 -18.59
C ALA A 568 35.41 -6.48 -19.85
N SER A 569 35.99 -5.87 -20.88
CA SER A 569 36.34 -6.61 -22.11
C SER A 569 37.49 -7.57 -21.80
N SER A 570 37.28 -8.86 -22.04
CA SER A 570 38.37 -9.84 -21.97
C SER A 570 39.38 -9.55 -23.08
N ALA A 571 40.58 -9.06 -22.72
CA ALA A 571 41.72 -9.12 -23.62
C ALA A 571 42.12 -10.60 -23.77
N THR A 572 41.45 -11.34 -24.64
CA THR A 572 41.95 -12.63 -25.13
C THR A 572 43.15 -12.39 -26.02
N THR A 573 44.33 -12.16 -25.45
CA THR A 573 45.60 -12.44 -26.13
C THR A 573 45.93 -13.91 -25.93
N SER A 574 45.37 -14.77 -26.77
CA SER A 574 46.00 -16.06 -27.06
C SER A 574 47.01 -15.85 -28.19
N PRO A 575 48.29 -16.21 -28.03
CA PRO A 575 49.23 -16.15 -29.13
C PRO A 575 48.92 -17.29 -30.08
N VAL A 576 48.30 -16.99 -31.22
CA VAL A 576 48.39 -17.89 -32.37
C VAL A 576 49.82 -17.79 -32.88
N SER A 577 50.66 -18.75 -32.48
CA SER A 577 51.98 -18.93 -33.09
C SER A 577 51.77 -19.41 -34.52
N GLN A 578 51.93 -18.51 -35.50
CA GLN A 578 52.35 -18.93 -36.82
C GLN A 578 53.88 -18.89 -36.86
N ASN A 579 54.47 -20.08 -36.95
CA ASN A 579 55.88 -20.29 -37.22
C ASN A 579 56.28 -19.58 -38.52
N GLY A 580 57.07 -18.52 -38.40
CA GLY A 580 57.76 -17.84 -39.49
C GLY A 580 59.19 -17.54 -39.07
N SER A 581 60.08 -18.48 -39.34
CA SER A 581 61.53 -18.39 -39.14
C SER A 581 62.13 -17.08 -39.69
N LYS A 582 62.89 -16.35 -38.86
CA LYS A 582 64.15 -15.71 -39.26
C LYS A 582 65.00 -15.33 -38.04
N ARG A 583 66.22 -15.88 -38.04
CA ARG A 583 67.34 -15.55 -37.16
C ARG A 583 67.80 -14.10 -37.40
N SER A 584 68.06 -13.35 -36.33
CA SER A 584 69.23 -12.47 -36.25
C SER A 584 69.57 -12.14 -34.80
N SER A 585 70.83 -12.39 -34.48
CA SER A 585 71.57 -12.09 -33.26
C SER A 585 71.73 -10.59 -32.99
N GLY A 586 71.61 -10.17 -31.73
CA GLY A 586 71.98 -8.83 -31.27
C GLY A 586 72.05 -8.77 -29.74
N THR A 587 73.25 -8.53 -29.22
CA THR A 587 73.66 -8.46 -27.81
C THR A 587 73.38 -7.09 -27.16
N SER A 588 73.39 -7.09 -25.80
CA SER A 588 73.44 -5.97 -24.83
C SER A 588 72.08 -5.34 -24.47
N SER A 589 71.75 -4.94 -23.24
CA SER A 589 72.45 -4.84 -21.95
C SER A 589 71.39 -4.68 -20.84
N HIS A 590 71.74 -5.00 -19.60
CA HIS A 590 70.89 -4.82 -18.41
C HIS A 590 70.42 -3.38 -18.21
N SER A 591 69.12 -3.21 -17.90
CA SER A 591 68.61 -2.12 -17.09
C SER A 591 67.45 -2.63 -16.23
N MET A 592 67.65 -2.68 -14.91
CA MET A 592 66.56 -2.74 -13.95
C MET A 592 65.98 -1.34 -13.81
N MET A 593 64.72 -1.14 -14.22
CA MET A 593 63.91 -0.01 -13.76
C MET A 593 62.49 -0.48 -13.49
N THR A 594 62.15 -0.43 -12.19
CA THR A 594 60.87 -0.02 -11.61
C THR A 594 59.60 -0.44 -12.36
N ALA A 595 58.89 -1.40 -11.77
CA ALA A 595 57.48 -1.65 -12.04
C ALA A 595 56.65 -0.42 -11.65
N SER A 596 56.51 0.52 -12.57
CA SER A 596 55.36 1.42 -12.60
C SER A 596 54.17 0.59 -13.04
N THR A 597 53.27 0.29 -12.11
CA THR A 597 51.91 -0.17 -12.40
C THR A 597 51.18 0.95 -13.14
N GLN A 598 51.44 1.09 -14.43
CA GLN A 598 50.50 1.76 -15.33
C GLN A 598 49.22 0.92 -15.33
N LEU A 599 48.19 1.44 -14.68
CA LEU A 599 46.81 0.97 -14.81
C LEU A 599 46.47 0.93 -16.30
N VAL A 600 46.48 -0.26 -16.90
CA VAL A 600 45.90 -0.47 -18.22
C VAL A 600 44.41 -0.20 -18.07
N ALA A 601 43.92 0.90 -18.64
CA ALA A 601 42.50 1.18 -18.74
C ALA A 601 41.82 -0.06 -19.34
N ARG A 602 41.01 -0.76 -18.54
CA ARG A 602 40.18 -1.85 -19.06
C ARG A 602 39.05 -1.18 -19.84
N ASP A 603 38.95 -1.48 -21.12
CA ASP A 603 37.79 -1.08 -21.92
C ASP A 603 36.57 -1.88 -21.46
N TYR A 604 35.49 -1.18 -21.15
CA TYR A 604 34.20 -1.79 -20.83
C TYR A 604 33.33 -1.81 -22.08
N SER A 605 32.50 -2.84 -22.18
CA SER A 605 31.47 -2.94 -23.20
C SER A 605 30.09 -3.06 -22.55
N LEU A 606 29.13 -2.31 -23.09
CA LEU A 606 27.74 -2.34 -22.63
C LEU A 606 27.12 -3.70 -22.96
N LEU A 607 26.60 -4.38 -21.94
CA LEU A 607 25.99 -5.70 -22.08
C LEU A 607 24.48 -5.56 -22.26
N VAL A 608 23.83 -4.85 -21.33
CA VAL A 608 22.38 -4.64 -21.28
C VAL A 608 22.02 -3.31 -20.61
N ASN A 609 20.80 -2.86 -20.86
CA ASN A 609 20.12 -1.76 -20.19
C ASN A 609 18.84 -2.27 -19.52
N SER A 610 18.39 -1.59 -18.48
CA SER A 610 17.07 -1.80 -17.88
C SER A 610 15.95 -1.63 -18.91
N SER A 611 14.83 -2.33 -18.71
CA SER A 611 13.63 -2.24 -19.56
C SER A 611 12.39 -2.01 -18.70
N ALA A 612 11.19 -1.91 -19.32
CA ALA A 612 9.93 -1.78 -18.59
C ALA A 612 9.58 -3.00 -17.73
N ASP A 613 10.30 -4.10 -17.94
CA ASP A 613 10.18 -5.35 -17.21
C ASP A 613 11.55 -5.72 -16.63
N ALA A 614 11.63 -5.75 -15.30
CA ALA A 614 12.90 -5.84 -14.58
C ALA A 614 13.64 -7.15 -14.84
N GLU A 615 12.93 -8.25 -15.14
CA GLU A 615 13.52 -9.55 -15.48
C GLU A 615 14.04 -9.65 -16.91
N THR A 616 13.66 -8.70 -17.79
CA THR A 616 14.09 -8.72 -19.19
C THR A 616 14.89 -7.47 -19.55
N PRO A 617 16.09 -7.25 -18.95
CA PRO A 617 17.03 -6.25 -19.48
C PRO A 617 17.26 -6.44 -20.98
N SER A 618 17.45 -5.34 -21.70
CA SER A 618 17.53 -5.33 -23.17
C SER A 618 18.74 -4.55 -23.67
N LYS A 619 19.15 -4.76 -24.92
CA LYS A 619 20.23 -3.95 -25.53
C LYS A 619 19.76 -2.57 -26.00
N SER A 620 18.45 -2.29 -25.92
CA SER A 620 17.87 -1.03 -26.37
C SER A 620 18.17 0.09 -25.38
N PHE A 621 18.39 1.30 -25.90
CA PHE A 621 18.52 2.52 -25.09
C PHE A 621 17.13 3.12 -24.85
N THR A 622 16.30 2.42 -24.09
CA THR A 622 14.94 2.85 -23.78
C THR A 622 14.89 3.45 -22.39
N PHE A 623 14.94 4.79 -22.33
CA PHE A 623 14.73 5.53 -21.09
C PHE A 623 13.24 5.54 -20.76
N LEU A 624 12.90 5.25 -19.50
CA LEU A 624 11.51 5.20 -19.06
C LEU A 624 11.19 6.36 -18.14
N GLN A 625 10.08 7.02 -18.44
CA GLN A 625 9.48 8.01 -17.54
C GLN A 625 8.78 7.27 -16.41
N GLY A 626 9.40 7.27 -15.24
CA GLY A 626 8.83 6.63 -14.07
C GLY A 626 9.57 7.02 -12.79
N ARG A 627 8.84 6.93 -11.69
CA ARG A 627 9.39 7.13 -10.34
C ARG A 627 10.58 6.21 -10.08
N ASP A 628 10.53 4.98 -10.59
CA ASP A 628 11.60 4.01 -10.44
C ASP A 628 11.77 3.15 -11.70
N ILE A 629 12.99 2.66 -11.90
CA ILE A 629 13.35 1.64 -12.87
C ILE A 629 14.20 0.55 -12.21
N SER A 630 14.10 -0.69 -12.67
CA SER A 630 14.87 -1.80 -12.09
C SER A 630 15.41 -2.74 -13.15
N ALA A 631 16.47 -3.46 -12.80
CA ALA A 631 17.06 -4.51 -13.61
C ALA A 631 17.49 -5.67 -12.71
N ILE A 632 16.95 -6.86 -12.97
CA ILE A 632 17.36 -8.12 -12.36
C ILE A 632 18.37 -8.75 -13.33
N TYR A 633 19.60 -8.96 -12.86
CA TYR A 633 20.67 -9.46 -13.72
C TYR A 633 21.54 -10.48 -12.99
N THR A 634 21.92 -11.54 -13.71
CA THR A 634 22.84 -12.56 -13.20
C THR A 634 24.25 -12.23 -13.68
N PHE A 635 25.09 -11.82 -12.74
CA PHE A 635 26.49 -11.50 -12.94
C PHE A 635 27.31 -12.79 -12.86
N VAL A 636 28.21 -12.99 -13.82
CA VAL A 636 29.06 -14.19 -13.89
C VAL A 636 30.54 -13.82 -13.77
N PRO A 637 31.39 -14.67 -13.15
CA PRO A 637 32.79 -14.32 -12.88
C PRO A 637 33.61 -13.98 -14.13
N GLU A 638 33.25 -14.55 -15.28
CA GLU A 638 34.03 -14.42 -16.53
C GLU A 638 34.04 -13.00 -17.10
N GLN A 639 33.05 -12.16 -16.75
CA GLN A 639 32.98 -10.76 -17.21
C GLN A 639 33.15 -9.77 -16.05
N SER A 640 33.50 -10.28 -14.86
CA SER A 640 33.82 -9.48 -13.68
C SER A 640 35.15 -8.74 -13.91
N PRO A 641 35.29 -7.47 -13.51
CA PRO A 641 34.27 -6.62 -12.88
C PRO A 641 33.26 -6.01 -13.87
N TYR A 642 32.10 -5.67 -13.33
CA TYR A 642 31.03 -4.97 -14.02
C TYR A 642 30.90 -3.53 -13.54
N LEU A 643 30.35 -2.66 -14.39
CA LEU A 643 29.87 -1.33 -14.03
C LEU A 643 28.36 -1.24 -14.20
N ALA A 644 27.64 -0.91 -13.14
CA ALA A 644 26.25 -0.49 -13.19
C ALA A 644 26.18 1.04 -13.15
N VAL A 645 25.75 1.63 -14.26
CA VAL A 645 25.75 3.09 -14.50
C VAL A 645 24.31 3.59 -14.54
N PRO A 646 23.87 4.40 -13.56
CA PRO A 646 22.57 5.06 -13.64
C PRO A 646 22.61 6.17 -14.69
N ARG A 647 21.53 6.34 -15.45
CA ARG A 647 21.46 7.28 -16.57
C ARG A 647 20.16 8.08 -16.53
N LEU A 648 20.27 9.36 -16.85
CA LEU A 648 19.19 10.33 -16.85
C LEU A 648 19.17 11.06 -18.18
N LEU A 649 17.99 11.15 -18.80
CA LEU A 649 17.77 12.00 -19.96
C LEU A 649 17.16 13.31 -19.52
N VAL A 650 17.94 14.40 -19.54
CA VAL A 650 17.44 15.73 -19.16
C VAL A 650 16.56 16.27 -20.29
N GLN A 651 15.27 16.46 -20.01
CA GLN A 651 14.37 17.15 -20.94
C GLN A 651 14.69 18.65 -20.92
N GLN A 652 15.10 19.22 -22.05
CA GLN A 652 15.18 20.68 -22.18
C GLN A 652 13.74 21.22 -22.18
N SER A 653 13.42 22.12 -21.25
CA SER A 653 12.14 22.82 -21.23
C SER A 653 11.95 23.53 -22.57
N SER A 654 11.08 23.00 -23.42
CA SER A 654 10.68 23.65 -24.66
C SER A 654 9.84 24.88 -24.29
N GLY A 655 10.52 26.02 -24.18
CA GLY A 655 9.85 27.31 -24.22
C GLY A 655 9.03 27.40 -25.50
N SER A 656 7.77 27.80 -25.35
CA SER A 656 6.87 28.08 -26.46
C SER A 656 7.47 29.13 -27.41
N ASN A 657 7.19 28.91 -28.71
CA ASN A 657 7.42 29.75 -29.89
C ASN A 657 8.76 29.58 -30.62
N GLY A 658 8.60 29.11 -31.86
CA GLY A 658 9.66 28.59 -32.69
C GLY A 658 10.55 29.63 -33.35
N THR A 659 11.77 29.20 -33.65
CA THR A 659 12.35 29.25 -34.99
C THR A 659 13.55 28.31 -34.99
N ARG A 660 13.66 27.46 -36.01
CA ARG A 660 14.87 26.68 -36.28
C ARG A 660 16.02 27.63 -36.57
N ALA A 661 17.10 27.54 -35.83
CA ALA A 661 18.42 28.00 -36.27
C ALA A 661 19.50 27.05 -35.75
N SER A 662 20.52 26.91 -36.58
CA SER A 662 21.56 25.89 -36.64
C SER A 662 22.62 25.95 -35.53
N SER A 663 23.31 24.82 -35.42
CA SER A 663 24.55 24.51 -34.70
C SER A 663 25.58 25.63 -34.51
N ALA A 664 26.29 25.48 -33.38
CA ALA A 664 27.61 26.00 -33.01
C ALA A 664 27.65 27.32 -32.22
N ALA A 665 28.44 27.28 -31.16
CA ALA A 665 28.85 28.35 -30.23
C ALA A 665 27.87 28.72 -29.10
N ALA A 666 28.11 28.15 -27.91
CA ALA A 666 27.87 28.82 -26.63
C ALA A 666 28.73 28.17 -25.54
N THR A 667 30.04 28.41 -25.60
CA THR A 667 30.91 28.31 -24.42
C THR A 667 30.66 29.56 -23.56
N SER A 668 30.65 29.39 -22.23
CA SER A 668 30.56 30.43 -21.19
C SER A 668 29.17 31.01 -20.89
N ALA A 669 28.38 30.25 -20.14
CA ALA A 669 27.46 30.80 -19.14
C ALA A 669 27.51 29.91 -17.90
N SER A 670 27.81 30.50 -16.74
CA SER A 670 27.77 29.84 -15.43
C SER A 670 26.33 29.48 -15.07
N ASN A 671 25.82 28.38 -15.62
CA ASN A 671 24.57 27.77 -15.15
C ASN A 671 24.90 26.91 -13.93
N SER A 672 24.33 27.24 -12.77
CA SER A 672 24.18 26.29 -11.68
C SER A 672 23.42 25.08 -12.24
N ALA A 673 24.13 24.02 -12.60
CA ALA A 673 23.53 22.84 -13.19
C ALA A 673 22.43 22.32 -12.24
N VAL A 674 21.21 22.18 -12.76
CA VAL A 674 20.09 21.61 -12.01
C VAL A 674 20.53 20.23 -11.51
N THR A 675 20.51 20.04 -10.20
CA THR A 675 20.79 18.75 -9.58
C THR A 675 19.52 17.93 -9.47
N CYS A 676 19.63 16.63 -9.72
CA CYS A 676 18.52 15.69 -9.52
C CYS A 676 18.96 14.62 -8.51
N PRO A 677 18.49 14.69 -7.25
CA PRO A 677 18.80 13.68 -6.25
C PRO A 677 18.08 12.38 -6.62
N CYS A 678 18.76 11.26 -6.45
CA CYS A 678 18.26 9.92 -6.75
C CYS A 678 18.82 8.91 -5.74
N VAL A 679 18.28 7.71 -5.74
CA VAL A 679 18.78 6.60 -4.93
C VAL A 679 19.04 5.41 -5.82
N LEU A 680 20.24 4.85 -5.72
CA LEU A 680 20.60 3.59 -6.35
C LEU A 680 20.50 2.48 -5.31
N GLY A 681 19.59 1.54 -5.54
CA GLY A 681 19.34 0.38 -4.70
C GLY A 681 19.96 -0.89 -5.27
N VAL A 682 20.41 -1.77 -4.39
CA VAL A 682 20.85 -3.13 -4.71
C VAL A 682 20.18 -4.09 -3.74
N LEU A 683 19.43 -5.06 -4.26
CA LEU A 683 18.93 -6.18 -3.47
C LEU A 683 19.80 -7.40 -3.74
N SER A 684 20.28 -8.03 -2.67
CA SER A 684 21.11 -9.24 -2.73
C SER A 684 20.60 -10.28 -1.74
N GLN A 685 20.47 -11.52 -2.19
CA GLN A 685 20.01 -12.62 -1.33
C GLN A 685 20.99 -12.88 -0.18
N LEU A 686 22.29 -12.79 -0.47
CA LEU A 686 23.34 -12.86 0.53
C LEU A 686 23.91 -11.47 0.78
N ALA A 687 24.17 -11.16 2.05
CA ALA A 687 24.80 -9.90 2.38
C ALA A 687 26.22 -9.81 1.78
N PHE A 688 26.62 -8.62 1.37
CA PHE A 688 27.99 -8.36 0.95
C PHE A 688 28.91 -8.52 2.15
N THR A 689 29.98 -9.30 1.97
CA THR A 689 30.99 -9.58 2.99
C THR A 689 32.36 -9.62 2.32
N PRO A 690 33.47 -9.39 3.05
CA PRO A 690 34.82 -9.39 2.47
C PRO A 690 35.28 -10.70 1.82
N ASN A 691 34.56 -11.81 2.02
CA ASN A 691 34.79 -13.08 1.33
C ASN A 691 33.51 -13.60 0.64
N GLY A 692 32.59 -12.70 0.32
CA GLY A 692 31.27 -13.02 -0.23
C GLY A 692 31.29 -13.38 -1.71
N GLN A 693 30.11 -13.74 -2.23
CA GLN A 693 29.91 -14.06 -3.64
C GLN A 693 29.99 -12.81 -4.53
N ALA A 694 29.67 -11.65 -3.95
CA ALA A 694 29.67 -10.36 -4.61
C ALA A 694 30.24 -9.26 -3.71
N HIS A 695 31.00 -8.36 -4.32
CA HIS A 695 31.55 -7.14 -3.72
C HIS A 695 31.14 -5.93 -4.55
N VAL A 696 30.81 -4.83 -3.89
CA VAL A 696 30.36 -3.61 -4.55
C VAL A 696 31.25 -2.46 -4.14
N ARG A 697 31.82 -1.75 -5.12
CA ARG A 697 32.56 -0.52 -4.89
C ARG A 697 31.81 0.66 -5.46
N LEU A 698 31.80 1.76 -4.71
CA LEU A 698 31.20 3.00 -5.14
C LEU A 698 32.21 3.79 -5.98
N ARG A 699 31.87 4.07 -7.23
CA ARG A 699 32.75 4.72 -8.21
C ARG A 699 32.06 5.92 -8.83
N LYS A 700 32.81 6.78 -9.51
CA LYS A 700 32.29 7.88 -10.31
C LYS A 700 33.05 7.97 -11.63
N LEU A 701 32.32 7.91 -12.73
CA LEU A 701 32.87 8.13 -14.07
C LEU A 701 33.06 9.63 -14.34
N PRO A 702 34.08 10.02 -15.13
CA PRO A 702 34.27 11.40 -15.50
C PRO A 702 33.14 11.86 -16.44
N ALA A 703 32.81 13.16 -16.39
CA ALA A 703 31.65 13.71 -17.11
C ALA A 703 31.72 13.59 -18.64
N ASN A 704 32.93 13.43 -19.19
CA ASN A 704 33.18 13.20 -20.62
C ASN A 704 33.24 11.71 -21.01
N SER A 705 32.83 10.80 -20.11
CA SER A 705 32.79 9.37 -20.43
C SER A 705 31.77 9.08 -21.54
N LEU A 706 32.23 8.34 -22.56
CA LEU A 706 31.44 8.01 -23.74
C LEU A 706 30.16 7.19 -23.42
N VAL A 707 30.09 6.55 -22.25
CA VAL A 707 28.88 5.84 -21.82
C VAL A 707 27.67 6.79 -21.73
N PHE A 708 27.89 8.07 -21.39
CA PHE A 708 26.81 9.05 -21.28
C PHE A 708 26.26 9.48 -22.64
N ASP A 709 27.03 9.29 -23.71
CA ASP A 709 26.65 9.56 -25.10
C ASP A 709 26.15 8.31 -25.85
N ASN A 710 25.79 7.24 -25.11
CA ASN A 710 25.29 5.96 -25.66
C ASN A 710 26.31 5.16 -26.49
N TYR A 711 27.61 5.37 -26.31
CA TYR A 711 28.61 4.49 -26.93
C TYR A 711 28.59 3.11 -26.28
N LEU A 712 28.77 2.07 -27.09
CA LEU A 712 28.78 0.67 -26.62
C LEU A 712 30.07 0.29 -25.92
N SER A 713 31.17 1.01 -26.16
CA SER A 713 32.47 0.77 -25.53
C SER A 713 33.06 2.07 -24.99
N PHE A 714 33.70 1.99 -23.83
CA PHE A 714 34.30 3.15 -23.16
C PHE A 714 35.42 2.72 -22.19
N ALA A 715 36.38 3.60 -21.94
CA ALA A 715 37.42 3.38 -20.94
C ALA A 715 36.85 3.55 -19.52
N ASN A 716 37.26 2.68 -18.59
CA ASN A 716 36.95 2.87 -17.18
C ASN A 716 37.99 3.75 -16.47
N ASP A 717 37.80 5.06 -16.59
CA ASP A 717 38.57 6.07 -15.86
C ASP A 717 37.87 6.48 -14.55
N SER A 718 37.04 5.60 -13.99
CA SER A 718 36.30 5.92 -12.77
C SER A 718 37.21 6.07 -11.56
N VAL A 719 36.84 6.99 -10.67
CA VAL A 719 37.47 7.20 -9.37
C VAL A 719 36.58 6.68 -8.25
N GLU A 720 37.19 6.23 -7.17
CA GLU A 720 36.45 5.79 -5.98
C GLU A 720 35.78 6.98 -5.31
N VAL A 721 34.58 6.76 -4.77
CA VAL A 721 33.83 7.81 -4.06
C VAL A 721 33.42 7.34 -2.68
N GLU A 722 33.67 8.18 -1.70
CA GLU A 722 33.16 8.00 -0.35
C GLU A 722 31.73 8.55 -0.27
N LYS A 723 30.78 7.66 -0.01
CA LYS A 723 29.36 7.98 0.21
C LYS A 723 28.81 7.10 1.32
N THR A 724 27.83 7.63 2.04
CA THR A 724 27.03 6.88 2.98
C THR A 724 26.03 5.99 2.22
N PHE A 725 25.82 4.77 2.72
CA PHE A 725 24.73 3.92 2.28
C PHE A 725 23.93 3.39 3.47
N TYR A 726 22.72 2.94 3.18
CA TYR A 726 21.80 2.39 4.15
C TYR A 726 21.53 0.93 3.85
N VAL A 727 21.51 0.09 4.89
CA VAL A 727 21.19 -1.34 4.77
C VAL A 727 19.98 -1.67 5.61
N LYS A 728 18.98 -2.31 5.00
CA LYS A 728 17.88 -2.95 5.72
C LYS A 728 17.92 -4.46 5.51
N ARG A 729 17.65 -5.22 6.59
CA ARG A 729 17.41 -6.65 6.56
C ARG A 729 16.04 -6.95 7.19
N SER A 730 15.49 -8.13 6.93
CA SER A 730 14.25 -8.57 7.57
C SER A 730 14.40 -8.55 9.09
N ALA A 731 13.34 -8.11 9.77
CA ALA A 731 13.28 -7.94 11.23
C ALA A 731 14.37 -7.04 11.87
N THR A 732 15.09 -6.22 11.09
CA THR A 732 16.06 -5.26 11.65
C THR A 732 15.71 -3.80 11.33
N GLY A 733 16.27 -2.90 12.13
CA GLY A 733 16.38 -1.50 11.78
C GLY A 733 17.25 -1.26 10.54
N VAL A 734 17.29 -0.01 10.10
CA VAL A 734 18.18 0.44 9.02
C VAL A 734 19.52 0.83 9.63
N ALA A 735 20.61 0.29 9.09
CA ALA A 735 21.96 0.65 9.48
C ALA A 735 22.57 1.63 8.47
N GLU A 736 23.06 2.76 8.97
CA GLU A 736 23.90 3.69 8.23
C GLU A 736 25.37 3.21 8.26
N ARG A 737 26.04 3.24 7.10
CA ARG A 737 27.36 2.66 6.87
C ARG A 737 28.17 3.49 5.87
N SER A 738 29.50 3.45 5.97
CA SER A 738 30.41 4.14 5.03
C SER A 738 30.85 3.24 3.89
N ALA A 739 31.10 3.79 2.69
CA ALA A 739 31.46 3.04 1.48
C ALA A 739 32.56 1.97 1.67
N SER A 740 33.53 2.23 2.56
CA SER A 740 34.59 1.28 2.94
C SER A 740 34.08 -0.07 3.47
N GLU A 741 32.87 -0.12 4.03
CA GLU A 741 32.24 -1.33 4.58
C GLU A 741 31.55 -2.20 3.50
N LEU A 742 31.45 -1.73 2.25
CA LEU A 742 30.94 -2.53 1.12
C LEU A 742 32.02 -3.40 0.44
N GLN A 743 33.30 -3.19 0.80
CA GLN A 743 34.46 -3.75 0.11
C GLN A 743 34.78 -5.19 0.51
#